data_AF-A0A8E0RTH5-F1
#
_entry.id   AF-A0A8E0RTH5-F1
#
_cell.length_a   1.000
_cell.length_b   1.000
_cell.length_c   1.000
_cell.angle_alpha   90.00
_cell.angle_beta   90.00
_cell.angle_gamma   90.00
#
_symmetry.space_group_name_H-M   'P 1'
#
loop_
_entity.id
_entity.type
_entity.pdbx_description
1 polymer ?
#
loop_
_entity_poly.entity_id
_entity_poly.type
_entity_poly.pdbx_seq_one_letter_code
_entity_poly.pdbx_strand_id
1 'polypeptide(L)'
;MTIIVFLIDNSASMNQRTVQGTTLLDIAKTATELFFKIRMSKSRVDRYFLLTLDHECGYVKLAGWKQNVDLQVLHLALNNIKADGCVSLGEGLQRTFRMLNLNRLQLGLENYGMGMFPSFIEPAVIICMTDGVNSCKSEVDVFKEVSASSIEAAVLGQNLTTEPFRWDYRLYSIILRYPAFMENVILSNHPTDLTTSPIAVTSELTGGRAFVVSDHRELHQCLESLAPQCHPAVVVDFNQDTDNPLDKLDQKPCSQKQLVYVKVMGRVCSTWPIPESYWPDDEILSSQLVSLLFHLTPIFQPSRTAHPKVYISAVQAPEPNIPEYFPLDRYELEPSPLTKRLCDKDPNLVWQCFCIDANRGRGAPFAYLKAAGDLQTVHMHVLPYNYPCFSKLLIHHMRMSESWGLQFINYLSKIPRYYLMPLTKAFERFGFPSVIKPEAIDRVLPYQLKHSLQKLRHAAKIEYENFVRMTQNEEKLVPVVRLPAALLPVSLWSLREIRSKTEKPVLRGSTLPYCRASDIRRSDIRRVLRRMRHTLNDVLNGIGLGSHCEFAHQQPVAQMGDYINYRGPRSETPLREVNPAPERLDTFGNPFRKKNSTCFVADEVFVDEMTISPGVPGGPNVSLVPPSRRKQSPNPQGTVIRTKGNAISLAHAFSGPLPPHITHLNWRESSPRNSPPCSPRVFENTSDGSHIFHRLNELSGTLGQRYAAVSAVMSEALRFKRCSLYLLLRDWRSWLLRDDSLPTLVGLDQDAMVLVVEGEKRLDAATDVESATDWLLSLPSMEQSSSTFHGRKESVSSEADLLYVHQGEVATLSINPIDLAAGRGGRRLPSCVASDDVTSCLLIVVHSRKTCAIAHMDTPARVVSFFNHLRGFFNHLDDKTASNIFLVGSVNDMSKPDRRVLLTTIAHMLYDQGRDYVIRLCCVEKLNTVWRVCSRGPRQGLLINYPISTGLIYNWRTGTVTSCNVRWSARGPVPVLRLARLRATEAFDSVVPVFDSSKCSLVINPFGTCAPLCNPESLTEEVMRSYSTTPDQEPVTYFEGCRAVASLIARYPHGSFWFPEGRPLMFSPNDLENTGPCESYWIPADASSTFAHTHSLTTVRTKSGRQ
;
A
#
# COMPACT_ATOMS: atom_id res chain seq x y z
N MET A 1 -24.28 -23.08 4.90
CA MET A 1 -24.20 -21.66 4.50
C MET A 1 -22.83 -21.43 3.90
N THR A 2 -22.77 -20.87 2.71
CA THR A 2 -21.52 -20.51 2.01
C THR A 2 -21.54 -19.02 1.64
N ILE A 3 -20.38 -18.37 1.69
CA ILE A 3 -20.20 -17.00 1.22
C ILE A 3 -19.86 -17.07 -0.26
N ILE A 4 -20.62 -16.38 -1.10
CA ILE A 4 -20.40 -16.30 -2.54
C ILE A 4 -20.08 -14.85 -2.87
N VAL A 5 -18.88 -14.61 -3.39
CA VAL A 5 -18.39 -13.28 -3.77
C VAL A 5 -18.28 -13.23 -5.29
N PHE A 6 -19.05 -12.35 -5.92
CA PHE A 6 -18.88 -12.01 -7.34
C PHE A 6 -17.87 -10.87 -7.45
N LEU A 7 -16.72 -11.14 -8.02
CA LEU A 7 -15.74 -10.12 -8.41
C LEU A 7 -15.92 -9.86 -9.90
N ILE A 8 -16.59 -8.75 -10.24
CA ILE A 8 -16.83 -8.37 -11.62
C ILE A 8 -15.76 -7.36 -12.02
N ASP A 9 -14.99 -7.72 -13.04
CA ASP A 9 -14.13 -6.79 -13.74
C ASP A 9 -15.01 -5.71 -14.39
N ASN A 10 -14.86 -4.47 -13.93
CA ASN A 10 -15.54 -3.31 -14.49
C ASN A 10 -14.54 -2.36 -15.14
N SER A 11 -13.37 -2.85 -15.54
CA SER A 11 -12.39 -2.08 -16.29
C SER A 11 -12.94 -1.62 -17.65
N ALA A 12 -12.28 -0.62 -18.23
CA ALA A 12 -12.70 -0.08 -19.52
C ALA A 12 -12.69 -1.13 -20.66
N SER A 13 -11.89 -2.19 -20.56
CA SER A 13 -11.81 -3.25 -21.58
C SER A 13 -13.10 -4.09 -21.64
N MET A 14 -13.86 -4.16 -20.55
CA MET A 14 -15.15 -4.84 -20.49
C MET A 14 -16.27 -4.13 -21.27
N ASN A 15 -16.00 -2.93 -21.84
CA ASN A 15 -16.89 -2.24 -22.79
C ASN A 15 -16.82 -2.78 -24.23
N GLN A 16 -15.95 -3.76 -24.50
CA GLN A 16 -15.91 -4.42 -25.80
C GLN A 16 -17.28 -5.02 -26.14
N ARG A 17 -17.70 -4.86 -27.41
CA ARG A 17 -18.98 -5.36 -27.91
C ARG A 17 -18.79 -6.71 -28.58
N THR A 18 -19.70 -7.62 -28.28
CA THR A 18 -19.77 -8.93 -28.94
C THR A 18 -20.54 -8.84 -30.26
N VAL A 19 -20.58 -9.93 -31.04
CA VAL A 19 -21.42 -10.05 -32.24
C VAL A 19 -22.89 -9.69 -31.97
N GLN A 20 -23.39 -9.90 -30.74
CA GLN A 20 -24.76 -9.60 -30.34
C GLN A 20 -25.00 -8.12 -30.01
N GLY A 21 -23.96 -7.29 -30.01
CA GLY A 21 -24.02 -5.86 -29.68
C GLY A 21 -24.05 -5.55 -28.19
N THR A 22 -24.09 -6.57 -27.32
CA THR A 22 -23.96 -6.45 -25.85
C THR A 22 -22.48 -6.28 -25.46
N THR A 23 -22.23 -5.58 -24.35
CA THR A 23 -20.86 -5.47 -23.81
C THR A 23 -20.48 -6.70 -23.01
N LEU A 24 -19.17 -6.98 -22.86
CA LEU A 24 -18.70 -8.06 -21.98
C LEU A 24 -19.18 -7.85 -20.53
N LEU A 25 -19.27 -6.60 -20.06
CA LEU A 25 -19.81 -6.26 -18.75
C LEU A 25 -21.30 -6.65 -18.62
N ASP A 26 -22.11 -6.45 -19.66
CA ASP A 26 -23.52 -6.84 -19.65
C ASP A 26 -23.67 -8.37 -19.60
N ILE A 27 -22.78 -9.09 -20.28
CA ILE A 27 -22.69 -10.56 -20.21
C ILE A 27 -22.31 -11.01 -18.80
N ALA A 28 -21.33 -10.37 -18.15
CA ALA A 28 -20.94 -10.68 -16.78
C ALA A 28 -22.09 -10.43 -15.77
N LYS A 29 -22.83 -9.34 -15.94
CA LYS A 29 -24.04 -9.06 -15.13
C LYS A 29 -25.10 -10.15 -15.31
N THR A 30 -25.36 -10.54 -16.55
CA THR A 30 -26.31 -11.61 -16.89
C THR A 30 -25.86 -12.95 -16.30
N ALA A 31 -24.56 -13.28 -16.40
CA ALA A 31 -23.97 -14.48 -15.81
C ALA A 31 -24.17 -14.52 -14.29
N THR A 32 -23.98 -13.39 -13.61
CA THR A 32 -24.16 -13.25 -12.16
C THR A 32 -25.61 -13.50 -11.75
N GLU A 33 -26.56 -12.95 -12.50
CA GLU A 33 -27.99 -13.17 -12.27
C GLU A 33 -28.39 -14.64 -12.49
N LEU A 34 -27.95 -15.24 -13.59
CA LEU A 34 -28.23 -16.65 -13.90
C LEU A 34 -27.67 -17.57 -12.84
N PHE A 35 -26.42 -17.36 -12.42
CA PHE A 35 -25.81 -18.15 -11.35
C PHE A 35 -26.59 -18.02 -10.04
N PHE A 36 -26.98 -16.80 -9.67
CA PHE A 36 -27.79 -16.56 -8.48
C PHE A 36 -29.13 -17.33 -8.53
N LYS A 37 -29.83 -17.35 -9.68
CA LYS A 37 -31.07 -18.13 -9.86
C LYS A 37 -30.83 -19.63 -9.73
N ILE A 38 -29.79 -20.16 -10.37
CA ILE A 38 -29.43 -21.58 -10.28
C ILE A 38 -29.13 -21.95 -8.82
N ARG A 39 -28.36 -21.12 -8.11
CA ARG A 39 -27.97 -21.40 -6.72
C ARG A 39 -29.12 -21.24 -5.73
N MET A 40 -29.99 -20.25 -5.91
CA MET A 40 -31.16 -20.03 -5.06
C MET A 40 -32.13 -21.23 -5.05
N SER A 41 -32.16 -22.02 -6.15
CA SER A 41 -32.92 -23.28 -6.19
C SER A 41 -32.32 -24.37 -5.30
N LYS A 42 -31.00 -24.37 -5.08
CA LYS A 42 -30.25 -25.38 -4.31
C LYS A 42 -30.04 -24.99 -2.85
N SER A 43 -29.74 -23.72 -2.58
CA SER A 43 -29.42 -23.21 -1.24
C SER A 43 -29.98 -21.80 -1.06
N ARG A 44 -30.83 -21.63 -0.04
CA ARG A 44 -31.46 -20.35 0.34
C ARG A 44 -30.74 -19.61 1.47
N VAL A 45 -29.69 -20.23 2.03
CA VAL A 45 -29.00 -19.73 3.24
C VAL A 45 -27.66 -19.08 2.88
N ASP A 46 -27.28 -19.07 1.61
CA ASP A 46 -25.98 -18.52 1.17
C ASP A 46 -25.96 -16.98 1.21
N ARG A 47 -24.78 -16.41 1.49
CA ARG A 47 -24.55 -14.96 1.56
C ARG A 47 -23.87 -14.50 0.30
N TYR A 48 -24.39 -13.46 -0.33
CA TYR A 48 -23.84 -12.94 -1.59
C TYR A 48 -23.18 -11.58 -1.40
N PHE A 49 -22.04 -11.40 -2.05
CA PHE A 49 -21.30 -10.14 -2.13
C PHE A 49 -21.01 -9.79 -3.58
N LEU A 50 -21.08 -8.51 -3.91
CA LEU A 50 -20.77 -8.00 -5.25
C LEU A 50 -19.67 -6.95 -5.14
N LEU A 51 -18.52 -7.26 -5.73
CA LEU A 51 -17.31 -6.44 -5.71
C LEU A 51 -16.93 -6.02 -7.13
N THR A 52 -16.44 -4.79 -7.26
CA THR A 52 -15.94 -4.20 -8.51
C THR A 52 -14.51 -3.67 -8.34
N LEU A 53 -13.86 -3.23 -9.41
CA LEU A 53 -12.50 -2.67 -9.43
C LEU A 53 -12.47 -1.14 -9.26
N ASP A 54 -13.33 -0.62 -8.37
CA ASP A 54 -13.42 0.81 -8.09
C ASP A 54 -12.41 1.25 -7.02
N HIS A 55 -12.00 2.52 -7.06
CA HIS A 55 -11.13 3.11 -6.04
C HIS A 55 -11.88 3.31 -4.70
N GLU A 56 -11.16 3.26 -3.56
CA GLU A 56 -11.71 3.46 -2.20
C GLU A 56 -12.85 2.47 -1.81
N CYS A 57 -13.74 2.83 -0.88
CA CYS A 57 -14.85 2.01 -0.36
C CYS A 57 -15.97 1.74 -1.38
N GLY A 58 -15.92 2.37 -2.56
CA GLY A 58 -16.92 2.21 -3.62
C GLY A 58 -16.90 0.84 -4.31
N TYR A 59 -15.87 0.02 -4.07
CA TYR A 59 -15.71 -1.32 -4.63
C TYR A 59 -16.75 -2.34 -4.14
N VAL A 60 -17.39 -2.10 -2.99
CA VAL A 60 -18.45 -2.97 -2.47
C VAL A 60 -19.81 -2.45 -2.93
N LYS A 61 -20.43 -3.11 -3.91
CA LYS A 61 -21.75 -2.71 -4.45
C LYS A 61 -22.91 -3.38 -3.73
N LEU A 62 -22.68 -4.58 -3.18
CA LEU A 62 -23.67 -5.32 -2.42
C LEU A 62 -22.97 -6.06 -1.29
N ALA A 63 -23.43 -5.82 -0.06
CA ALA A 63 -22.86 -6.38 1.15
C ALA A 63 -23.91 -7.23 1.91
N GLY A 64 -23.91 -8.54 1.68
CA GLY A 64 -24.84 -9.49 2.29
C GLY A 64 -24.46 -9.98 3.70
N TRP A 65 -24.00 -9.10 4.59
CA TRP A 65 -23.48 -9.51 5.91
C TRP A 65 -24.55 -10.02 6.89
N LYS A 66 -25.79 -9.51 6.81
CA LYS A 66 -26.85 -9.75 7.82
C LYS A 66 -28.25 -10.08 7.27
N GLN A 67 -28.49 -9.94 5.97
CA GLN A 67 -29.79 -10.17 5.34
C GLN A 67 -29.68 -11.13 4.16
N ASN A 68 -30.72 -11.93 3.93
CA ASN A 68 -30.86 -12.68 2.69
C ASN A 68 -31.01 -11.70 1.54
N VAL A 69 -30.21 -11.88 0.50
CA VAL A 69 -30.22 -11.00 -0.67
C VAL A 69 -31.39 -11.43 -1.55
N ASP A 70 -32.37 -10.54 -1.74
CA ASP A 70 -33.43 -10.75 -2.71
C ASP A 70 -32.93 -10.46 -4.13
N LEU A 71 -33.51 -11.13 -5.12
CA LEU A 71 -33.18 -10.94 -6.54
C LEU A 71 -33.30 -9.46 -6.95
N GLN A 72 -34.28 -8.73 -6.41
CA GLN A 72 -34.47 -7.29 -6.68
C GLN A 72 -33.29 -6.43 -6.23
N VAL A 73 -32.73 -6.71 -5.05
CA VAL A 73 -31.58 -5.98 -4.50
C VAL A 73 -30.33 -6.25 -5.34
N LEU A 74 -30.14 -7.50 -5.76
CA LEU A 74 -29.06 -7.88 -6.66
C LEU A 74 -29.15 -7.15 -8.01
N HIS A 75 -30.33 -7.10 -8.63
CA HIS A 75 -30.52 -6.37 -9.90
C HIS A 75 -30.23 -4.88 -9.76
N LEU A 76 -30.67 -4.25 -8.67
CA LEU A 76 -30.39 -2.84 -8.41
C LEU A 76 -28.88 -2.60 -8.28
N ALA A 77 -28.17 -3.48 -7.59
CA ALA A 77 -26.72 -3.40 -7.47
C ALA A 77 -25.99 -3.62 -8.80
N LEU A 78 -26.40 -4.61 -9.61
CA LEU A 78 -25.82 -4.89 -10.94
C LEU A 78 -26.06 -3.73 -11.92
N ASN A 79 -27.25 -3.10 -11.88
CA ASN A 79 -27.57 -1.95 -12.73
C ASN A 79 -26.71 -0.72 -12.41
N ASN A 80 -26.25 -0.59 -11.17
CA ASN A 80 -25.39 0.51 -10.74
C ASN A 80 -23.92 0.34 -11.16
N ILE A 81 -23.50 -0.85 -11.62
CA ILE A 81 -22.13 -1.09 -12.08
C ILE A 81 -21.93 -0.48 -13.46
N LYS A 82 -20.91 0.39 -13.56
CA LYS A 82 -20.43 0.97 -14.81
C LYS A 82 -19.01 0.48 -15.08
N ALA A 83 -18.60 0.56 -16.34
CA ALA A 83 -17.26 0.17 -16.77
C ALA A 83 -16.24 1.31 -16.55
N ASP A 84 -16.07 1.71 -15.29
CA ASP A 84 -15.21 2.79 -14.82
C ASP A 84 -14.14 2.32 -13.80
N GLY A 85 -13.85 1.02 -13.78
CA GLY A 85 -12.84 0.42 -12.91
C GLY A 85 -11.45 0.99 -13.18
N CYS A 86 -10.83 1.53 -12.13
CA CYS A 86 -9.51 2.16 -12.16
C CYS A 86 -8.42 1.29 -11.52
N VAL A 87 -8.81 0.20 -10.84
CA VAL A 87 -7.94 -0.66 -10.04
C VAL A 87 -7.60 -1.93 -10.80
N SER A 88 -6.40 -2.50 -10.59
CA SER A 88 -6.02 -3.76 -11.23
C SER A 88 -6.81 -4.95 -10.65
N LEU A 89 -6.97 -6.02 -11.43
CA LEU A 89 -7.66 -7.23 -10.97
C LEU A 89 -6.96 -7.86 -9.74
N GLY A 90 -5.62 -7.77 -9.67
CA GLY A 90 -4.82 -8.25 -8.53
C GLY A 90 -5.16 -7.52 -7.24
N GLU A 91 -5.27 -6.19 -7.28
CA GLU A 91 -5.66 -5.39 -6.10
C GLU A 91 -7.14 -5.63 -5.73
N GLY A 92 -8.02 -5.84 -6.71
CA GLY A 92 -9.42 -6.25 -6.46
C GLY A 92 -9.53 -7.58 -5.72
N LEU A 93 -8.74 -8.58 -6.11
CA LEU A 93 -8.64 -9.86 -5.41
C LEU A 93 -8.06 -9.69 -4.00
N GLN A 94 -7.03 -8.87 -3.83
CA GLN A 94 -6.44 -8.59 -2.52
C GLN A 94 -7.47 -7.97 -1.56
N ARG A 95 -8.26 -6.99 -2.01
CA ARG A 95 -9.35 -6.40 -1.22
C ARG A 95 -10.42 -7.41 -0.85
N THR A 96 -10.73 -8.33 -1.78
CA THR A 96 -11.65 -9.45 -1.53
C THR A 96 -11.14 -10.37 -0.42
N PHE A 97 -9.87 -10.81 -0.50
CA PHE A 97 -9.28 -11.64 0.55
C PHE A 97 -9.19 -10.92 1.89
N ARG A 98 -8.86 -9.63 1.91
CA ARG A 98 -8.87 -8.81 3.12
C ARG A 98 -10.26 -8.80 3.77
N MET A 99 -11.31 -8.56 3.00
CA MET A 99 -12.69 -8.55 3.48
C MET A 99 -13.07 -9.89 4.12
N LEU A 100 -12.73 -11.01 3.47
CA LEU A 100 -13.03 -12.35 3.99
C LEU A 100 -12.21 -12.68 5.25
N ASN A 101 -10.90 -12.37 5.25
CA ASN A 101 -10.01 -12.60 6.38
C ASN A 101 -10.43 -11.80 7.62
N LEU A 102 -10.89 -10.56 7.41
CA LEU A 102 -11.40 -9.72 8.49
C LEU A 102 -12.60 -10.35 9.21
N ASN A 103 -13.54 -10.92 8.44
CA ASN A 103 -14.68 -11.64 8.99
C ASN A 103 -14.25 -12.90 9.78
N ARG A 104 -13.33 -13.72 9.23
CA ARG A 104 -12.80 -14.90 9.92
C ARG A 104 -12.13 -14.56 11.25
N LEU A 105 -11.31 -13.51 11.27
CA LEU A 105 -10.58 -13.06 12.45
C LEU A 105 -11.52 -12.56 13.54
N GLN A 106 -12.57 -11.80 13.17
CA GLN A 106 -13.59 -11.33 14.10
C GLN A 106 -14.34 -12.52 14.75
N LEU A 107 -14.73 -13.51 13.94
CA LEU A 107 -15.39 -14.72 14.41
C LEU A 107 -14.47 -15.57 15.31
N GLY A 108 -13.16 -15.41 15.16
CA GLY A 108 -12.16 -16.16 15.92
C GLY A 108 -11.97 -17.58 15.39
N LEU A 109 -12.15 -17.77 14.07
CA LEU A 109 -11.92 -19.05 13.40
C LEU A 109 -10.43 -19.39 13.24
N GLU A 110 -9.57 -18.38 13.34
CA GLU A 110 -8.11 -18.55 13.30
C GLU A 110 -7.56 -18.99 14.66
N ASN A 111 -7.14 -20.24 14.73
CA ASN A 111 -6.74 -20.93 15.96
C ASN A 111 -5.23 -21.31 15.94
N TYR A 112 -4.37 -20.34 15.65
CA TYR A 112 -2.93 -20.56 15.58
C TYR A 112 -2.38 -21.24 16.83
N GLY A 113 -1.57 -22.29 16.64
CA GLY A 113 -0.97 -23.09 17.72
C GLY A 113 -1.89 -24.16 18.33
N MET A 114 -3.12 -24.34 17.83
CA MET A 114 -4.08 -25.33 18.34
C MET A 114 -4.45 -26.44 17.34
N GLY A 115 -3.69 -26.59 16.24
CA GLY A 115 -4.01 -27.49 15.14
C GLY A 115 -5.13 -26.94 14.23
N MET A 116 -5.39 -27.60 13.10
CA MET A 116 -6.37 -27.16 12.09
C MET A 116 -7.64 -28.00 12.16
N PHE A 117 -8.76 -27.43 12.61
CA PHE A 117 -10.04 -28.15 12.73
C PHE A 117 -10.89 -28.00 11.46
N PRO A 118 -11.22 -29.09 10.72
CA PRO A 118 -12.03 -29.00 9.49
C PRO A 118 -13.44 -28.45 9.70
N SER A 119 -13.96 -28.47 10.93
CA SER A 119 -15.26 -27.85 11.24
C SER A 119 -15.21 -26.33 11.41
N PHE A 120 -14.03 -25.74 11.65
CA PHE A 120 -13.86 -24.30 11.86
C PHE A 120 -13.66 -23.58 10.53
N ILE A 121 -14.72 -23.63 9.72
CA ILE A 121 -14.72 -23.09 8.36
C ILE A 121 -15.79 -22.04 8.18
N GLU A 122 -15.47 -21.08 7.34
CA GLU A 122 -16.42 -20.14 6.75
C GLU A 122 -16.20 -20.17 5.24
N PRO A 123 -16.80 -21.17 4.56
CA PRO A 123 -16.49 -21.47 3.17
C PRO A 123 -16.84 -20.28 2.28
N ALA A 124 -15.85 -19.78 1.55
CA ALA A 124 -15.99 -18.67 0.63
C ALA A 124 -15.67 -19.10 -0.81
N VAL A 125 -16.56 -18.76 -1.74
CA VAL A 125 -16.38 -19.02 -3.17
C VAL A 125 -16.35 -17.67 -3.88
N ILE A 126 -15.24 -17.38 -4.53
CA ILE A 126 -15.03 -16.16 -5.31
C ILE A 126 -15.24 -16.53 -6.78
N ILE A 127 -16.18 -15.88 -7.44
CA ILE A 127 -16.43 -16.03 -8.87
C ILE A 127 -15.93 -14.75 -9.53
N CYS A 128 -14.79 -14.84 -10.20
CA CYS A 128 -14.16 -13.74 -10.89
C CYS A 128 -14.55 -13.76 -12.37
N MET A 129 -15.17 -12.69 -12.86
CA MET A 129 -15.52 -12.54 -14.27
C MET A 129 -14.64 -11.47 -14.90
N THR A 130 -13.88 -11.82 -15.93
CA THR A 130 -12.90 -10.94 -16.59
C THR A 130 -12.79 -11.29 -18.07
N ASP A 131 -12.26 -10.38 -18.89
CA ASP A 131 -11.94 -10.64 -20.30
C ASP A 131 -10.64 -11.47 -20.46
N GLY A 132 -9.88 -11.66 -19.37
CA GLY A 132 -8.62 -12.41 -19.34
C GLY A 132 -7.49 -11.76 -20.13
N VAL A 133 -7.66 -10.52 -20.57
CA VAL A 133 -6.60 -9.71 -21.16
C VAL A 133 -5.85 -9.06 -20.02
N ASN A 134 -4.74 -9.67 -19.65
CA ASN A 134 -3.86 -9.09 -18.66
C ASN A 134 -3.43 -7.68 -19.06
N SER A 135 -3.85 -6.71 -18.24
CA SER A 135 -2.90 -5.72 -17.74
C SER A 135 -1.87 -6.43 -16.88
N CYS A 136 -0.88 -7.11 -17.47
CA CYS A 136 0.29 -7.61 -16.74
C CYS A 136 1.55 -7.45 -17.58
N LYS A 137 2.49 -6.70 -17.02
CA LYS A 137 3.91 -6.98 -17.15
C LYS A 137 4.12 -8.42 -16.66
N SER A 138 4.73 -9.29 -17.48
CA SER A 138 5.37 -10.59 -17.18
C SER A 138 4.71 -11.60 -16.20
N GLU A 139 4.65 -12.87 -16.62
CA GLU A 139 4.01 -14.03 -15.96
C GLU A 139 4.54 -14.43 -14.56
N VAL A 140 5.46 -13.68 -13.95
CA VAL A 140 6.12 -14.06 -12.68
C VAL A 140 5.64 -13.22 -11.47
N ASP A 141 4.99 -12.08 -11.71
CA ASP A 141 4.78 -11.07 -10.66
C ASP A 141 3.36 -10.95 -10.10
N VAL A 142 2.36 -11.66 -10.60
CA VAL A 142 0.98 -11.53 -10.06
C VAL A 142 0.88 -11.99 -8.59
N PHE A 143 1.73 -12.93 -8.15
CA PHE A 143 1.86 -13.27 -6.73
C PHE A 143 3.04 -12.60 -6.03
N LYS A 144 4.11 -12.20 -6.73
CA LYS A 144 5.21 -11.44 -6.10
C LYS A 144 4.82 -9.97 -5.85
N GLU A 145 3.98 -9.34 -6.65
CA GLU A 145 3.39 -8.02 -6.33
C GLU A 145 2.39 -8.12 -5.18
N VAL A 146 1.64 -9.23 -5.09
CA VAL A 146 0.73 -9.51 -3.96
C VAL A 146 1.48 -9.93 -2.69
N SER A 147 2.69 -10.49 -2.81
CA SER A 147 3.48 -11.00 -1.67
C SER A 147 4.70 -10.17 -1.27
N ALA A 148 5.21 -9.25 -2.10
CA ALA A 148 6.52 -8.64 -1.85
C ALA A 148 6.61 -7.10 -2.02
N SER A 149 5.63 -6.40 -2.63
CA SER A 149 5.77 -4.94 -2.81
C SER A 149 4.50 -4.08 -2.75
N SER A 150 3.29 -4.65 -2.75
CA SER A 150 2.03 -3.87 -2.59
C SER A 150 1.40 -3.97 -1.20
N ILE A 151 2.16 -4.45 -0.20
CA ILE A 151 1.71 -4.58 1.19
C ILE A 151 2.32 -3.45 2.02
N GLU A 152 1.85 -2.22 1.80
CA GLU A 152 1.91 -1.23 2.87
C GLU A 152 0.56 -1.21 3.58
N ALA A 153 0.51 -2.04 4.62
CA ALA A 153 -0.50 -2.07 5.68
C ALA A 153 -1.89 -2.69 5.38
N ALA A 154 -2.31 -3.55 6.32
CA ALA A 154 -3.70 -3.82 6.70
C ALA A 154 -4.38 -5.10 6.18
N VAL A 155 -3.75 -6.27 6.40
CA VAL A 155 -4.53 -7.40 6.95
C VAL A 155 -3.98 -7.72 8.33
N LEU A 156 -4.80 -7.50 9.35
CA LEU A 156 -4.49 -7.90 10.72
C LEU A 156 -4.05 -9.38 10.74
N GLY A 157 -2.82 -9.67 11.16
CA GLY A 157 -2.36 -11.05 11.36
C GLY A 157 -1.62 -11.73 10.20
N GLN A 158 -1.22 -10.99 9.16
CA GLN A 158 -0.47 -11.54 8.02
C GLN A 158 0.84 -12.23 8.41
N ASN A 159 1.50 -11.80 9.49
CA ASN A 159 2.73 -12.44 9.99
C ASN A 159 2.53 -13.89 10.48
N LEU A 160 1.29 -14.38 10.57
CA LEU A 160 0.95 -15.72 11.02
C LEU A 160 0.65 -16.69 9.86
N THR A 161 0.52 -16.20 8.63
CA THR A 161 0.20 -17.01 7.44
C THR A 161 0.98 -16.61 6.21
N THR A 162 1.44 -17.61 5.45
CA THR A 162 2.23 -17.38 4.25
C THR A 162 1.43 -16.81 3.08
N GLU A 163 0.23 -17.33 2.82
CA GLU A 163 -0.61 -16.93 1.69
C GLU A 163 -1.75 -15.97 2.10
N PRO A 164 -2.26 -15.12 1.18
CA PRO A 164 -3.36 -14.20 1.47
C PRO A 164 -4.74 -14.89 1.59
N PHE A 165 -4.88 -16.10 1.06
CA PHE A 165 -6.11 -16.89 1.10
C PHE A 165 -6.04 -17.98 2.20
N ARG A 166 -7.18 -18.63 2.45
CA ARG A 166 -7.33 -19.70 3.45
C ARG A 166 -7.76 -21.01 2.76
N TRP A 167 -7.60 -22.14 3.43
CA TRP A 167 -7.99 -23.47 2.93
C TRP A 167 -9.45 -23.66 2.51
N ASP A 168 -10.36 -22.78 2.93
CA ASP A 168 -11.78 -22.84 2.61
C ASP A 168 -12.22 -21.73 1.63
N TYR A 169 -11.25 -21.02 1.05
CA TYR A 169 -11.46 -20.08 -0.04
C TYR A 169 -11.20 -20.75 -1.37
N ARG A 170 -12.12 -20.59 -2.33
CA ARG A 170 -11.99 -21.13 -3.68
C ARG A 170 -12.27 -20.05 -4.70
N LEU A 171 -11.33 -19.83 -5.62
CA LEU A 171 -11.47 -18.89 -6.72
C LEU A 171 -11.81 -19.65 -8.00
N TYR A 172 -12.94 -19.31 -8.60
CA TYR A 172 -13.30 -19.72 -9.95
C TYR A 172 -13.24 -18.51 -10.86
N SER A 173 -12.50 -18.61 -11.95
CA SER A 173 -12.41 -17.55 -12.94
C SER A 173 -13.22 -17.92 -14.18
N ILE A 174 -14.00 -16.96 -14.68
CA ILE A 174 -14.75 -17.05 -15.93
C ILE A 174 -14.14 -16.00 -16.85
N ILE A 175 -13.39 -16.48 -17.83
CA ILE A 175 -12.70 -15.66 -18.82
C ILE A 175 -13.60 -15.54 -20.04
N LEU A 176 -14.10 -14.33 -20.32
CA LEU A 176 -15.04 -14.05 -21.40
C LEU A 176 -14.27 -13.73 -22.69
N ARG A 177 -14.22 -14.67 -23.63
CA ARG A 177 -13.62 -14.49 -24.97
C ARG A 177 -14.66 -14.56 -26.07
N TYR A 178 -15.62 -13.63 -26.02
CA TYR A 178 -16.63 -13.53 -27.06
C TYR A 178 -16.02 -12.93 -28.34
N PRO A 179 -16.17 -13.58 -29.50
CA PRO A 179 -15.70 -13.01 -30.76
C PRO A 179 -16.50 -11.76 -31.12
N ALA A 180 -15.85 -10.83 -31.82
CA ALA A 180 -16.49 -9.63 -32.36
C ALA A 180 -17.13 -9.86 -33.75
N PHE A 181 -16.62 -10.84 -34.51
CA PHE A 181 -17.06 -11.21 -35.85
C PHE A 181 -17.29 -12.72 -35.97
N MET A 182 -18.28 -13.15 -36.77
CA MET A 182 -18.62 -14.57 -36.94
C MET A 182 -17.50 -15.40 -37.60
N GLU A 183 -16.63 -14.80 -38.42
CA GLU A 183 -15.50 -15.51 -39.06
C GLU A 183 -14.49 -16.07 -38.03
N ASN A 184 -14.36 -15.42 -36.86
CA ASN A 184 -13.45 -15.86 -35.80
C ASN A 184 -13.95 -17.06 -34.99
N VAL A 185 -15.23 -17.44 -35.14
CA VAL A 185 -15.85 -18.60 -34.47
C VAL A 185 -15.32 -19.92 -35.03
N ILE A 186 -14.89 -19.94 -36.29
CA ILE A 186 -14.43 -21.17 -36.96
C ILE A 186 -12.98 -21.51 -36.54
N LEU A 187 -12.18 -20.50 -36.20
CA LEU A 187 -10.78 -20.65 -35.75
C LEU A 187 -10.65 -21.01 -34.25
N SER A 188 -11.70 -20.79 -33.44
CA SER A 188 -11.67 -21.01 -31.98
C SER A 188 -11.86 -22.47 -31.54
N ASN A 189 -12.02 -23.41 -32.48
CA ASN A 189 -12.17 -24.84 -32.17
C ASN A 189 -10.84 -25.56 -31.83
N HIS A 190 -9.70 -24.86 -31.81
CA HIS A 190 -8.43 -25.40 -31.32
C HIS A 190 -8.24 -25.08 -29.82
N PRO A 191 -8.25 -26.08 -28.92
CA PRO A 191 -8.22 -25.88 -27.46
C PRO A 191 -6.78 -25.78 -26.91
N THR A 192 -5.87 -25.09 -27.59
CA THR A 192 -4.45 -25.11 -27.26
C THR A 192 -3.89 -23.69 -27.06
N ASP A 193 -3.15 -23.51 -25.96
CA ASP A 193 -2.41 -22.32 -25.49
C ASP A 193 -3.11 -21.35 -24.52
N LEU A 194 -4.23 -21.77 -23.93
CA LEU A 194 -5.11 -20.92 -23.11
C LEU A 194 -5.07 -21.18 -21.59
N THR A 195 -4.38 -22.25 -21.17
CA THR A 195 -4.27 -22.68 -19.76
C THR A 195 -3.20 -21.93 -18.96
N THR A 196 -2.55 -20.91 -19.52
CA THR A 196 -1.45 -20.18 -18.86
C THR A 196 -1.80 -18.76 -18.41
N SER A 197 -3.06 -18.32 -18.51
CA SER A 197 -3.44 -17.02 -17.94
C SER A 197 -3.16 -17.00 -16.43
N PRO A 198 -2.62 -15.92 -15.84
CA PRO A 198 -2.23 -15.94 -14.44
C PRO A 198 -3.43 -16.07 -13.50
N ILE A 199 -4.62 -15.61 -13.92
CA ILE A 199 -5.86 -15.81 -13.17
C ILE A 199 -6.27 -17.29 -13.14
N ALA A 200 -5.90 -18.07 -14.17
CA ALA A 200 -6.10 -19.52 -14.13
C ALA A 200 -5.17 -20.18 -13.12
N VAL A 201 -3.89 -19.79 -13.12
CA VAL A 201 -2.91 -20.25 -12.12
C VAL A 201 -3.36 -19.88 -10.70
N THR A 202 -3.86 -18.66 -10.47
CA THR A 202 -4.38 -18.24 -9.15
C THR A 202 -5.60 -19.07 -8.73
N SER A 203 -6.49 -19.39 -9.68
CA SER A 203 -7.68 -20.21 -9.43
C SER A 203 -7.29 -21.62 -8.98
N GLU A 204 -6.36 -22.26 -9.70
CA GLU A 204 -5.79 -23.57 -9.32
C GLU A 204 -5.04 -23.51 -7.97
N LEU A 205 -4.37 -22.40 -7.67
CA LEU A 205 -3.67 -22.23 -6.41
C LEU A 205 -4.61 -22.28 -5.20
N THR A 206 -5.82 -21.73 -5.31
CA THR A 206 -6.87 -21.80 -4.27
C THR A 206 -7.70 -23.09 -4.28
N GLY A 207 -7.41 -24.05 -5.16
CA GLY A 207 -8.20 -25.27 -5.32
C GLY A 207 -9.52 -25.08 -6.09
N GLY A 208 -9.64 -23.98 -6.85
CA GLY A 208 -10.72 -23.76 -7.82
C GLY A 208 -10.28 -24.04 -9.26
N ARG A 209 -11.05 -23.56 -10.24
CA ARG A 209 -10.82 -23.81 -11.68
C ARG A 209 -11.13 -22.57 -12.52
N ALA A 210 -10.45 -22.45 -13.65
CA ALA A 210 -10.73 -21.43 -14.66
C ALA A 210 -11.56 -21.99 -15.81
N PHE A 211 -12.54 -21.21 -16.26
CA PHE A 211 -13.39 -21.51 -17.40
C PHE A 211 -13.18 -20.44 -18.46
N VAL A 212 -12.84 -20.86 -19.68
CA VAL A 212 -12.77 -19.98 -20.84
C VAL A 212 -14.08 -20.15 -21.60
N VAL A 213 -14.81 -19.05 -21.77
CA VAL A 213 -16.16 -19.06 -22.34
C VAL A 213 -16.19 -18.19 -23.58
N SER A 214 -16.62 -18.77 -24.70
CA SER A 214 -16.67 -18.08 -26.00
C SER A 214 -18.10 -17.77 -26.45
N ASP A 215 -19.08 -18.54 -25.99
CA ASP A 215 -20.50 -18.39 -26.34
C ASP A 215 -21.42 -18.41 -25.11
N HIS A 216 -22.64 -17.89 -25.27
CA HIS A 216 -23.66 -17.84 -24.23
C HIS A 216 -24.13 -19.25 -23.79
N ARG A 217 -24.13 -20.22 -24.70
CA ARG A 217 -24.46 -21.62 -24.34
C ARG A 217 -23.40 -22.25 -23.45
N GLU A 218 -22.12 -22.02 -23.78
CA GLU A 218 -20.98 -22.46 -22.95
C GLU A 218 -21.00 -21.79 -21.58
N LEU A 219 -21.36 -20.50 -21.54
CA LEU A 219 -21.55 -19.77 -20.28
C LEU A 219 -22.57 -20.47 -19.39
N HIS A 220 -23.75 -20.79 -19.94
CA HIS A 220 -24.81 -21.45 -19.18
C HIS A 220 -24.37 -22.82 -18.63
N GLN A 221 -23.77 -23.65 -19.48
CA GLN A 221 -23.24 -24.97 -19.09
C GLN A 221 -22.17 -24.85 -18.01
N CYS A 222 -21.27 -23.87 -18.14
CA CYS A 222 -20.25 -23.56 -17.15
C CYS A 222 -20.90 -23.23 -15.79
N LEU A 223 -21.87 -22.31 -15.75
CA LEU A 223 -22.54 -21.90 -14.51
C LEU A 223 -23.32 -23.06 -13.86
N GLU A 224 -23.98 -23.91 -14.64
CA GLU A 224 -24.66 -25.11 -14.14
C GLU A 224 -23.69 -26.12 -13.53
N SER A 225 -22.51 -26.29 -14.13
CA SER A 225 -21.44 -27.16 -13.62
C SER A 225 -20.76 -26.59 -12.37
N LEU A 226 -20.69 -25.27 -12.23
CA LEU A 226 -20.06 -24.56 -11.13
C LEU A 226 -20.95 -24.51 -9.87
N ALA A 227 -22.25 -24.29 -10.02
CA ALA A 227 -23.19 -24.20 -8.90
C ALA A 227 -23.15 -25.37 -7.89
N PRO A 228 -22.99 -26.66 -8.29
CA PRO A 228 -22.81 -27.77 -7.37
C PRO A 228 -21.37 -27.89 -6.82
N GLN A 229 -20.39 -27.13 -7.28
CA GLN A 229 -19.05 -27.15 -6.68
C GLN A 229 -18.96 -26.24 -5.45
N CYS A 230 -19.91 -25.31 -5.27
CA CYS A 230 -19.98 -24.37 -4.15
C CYS A 230 -20.50 -24.99 -2.83
N HIS A 231 -20.21 -26.26 -2.54
CA HIS A 231 -20.52 -26.88 -1.24
C HIS A 231 -19.46 -26.54 -0.19
N PRO A 232 -19.78 -26.55 1.12
CA PRO A 232 -18.78 -26.40 2.18
C PRO A 232 -17.71 -27.49 2.08
N ALA A 233 -16.47 -27.09 1.81
CA ALA A 233 -15.34 -27.98 1.65
C ALA A 233 -14.05 -27.28 2.03
N VAL A 234 -13.03 -28.07 2.34
CA VAL A 234 -11.69 -27.66 2.68
C VAL A 234 -10.71 -28.21 1.64
N VAL A 235 -9.73 -27.40 1.26
CA VAL A 235 -8.63 -27.83 0.38
C VAL A 235 -7.50 -28.42 1.21
N VAL A 236 -7.12 -29.66 0.89
CA VAL A 236 -5.96 -30.35 1.46
C VAL A 236 -5.01 -30.72 0.34
N ASP A 237 -3.70 -30.50 0.54
CA ASP A 237 -2.67 -30.84 -0.42
C ASP A 237 -2.12 -32.24 -0.13
N PHE A 238 -2.49 -33.23 -0.95
CA PHE A 238 -2.01 -34.60 -0.80
C PHE A 238 -0.75 -34.83 -1.65
N ASN A 239 0.29 -35.33 -0.99
CA ASN A 239 1.55 -35.71 -1.61
C ASN A 239 1.78 -37.22 -1.45
N GLN A 240 2.28 -37.87 -2.50
CA GLN A 240 2.64 -39.28 -2.43
C GLN A 240 4.07 -39.44 -1.86
N ASP A 241 4.24 -40.34 -0.90
CA ASP A 241 5.55 -40.65 -0.32
C ASP A 241 6.38 -41.49 -1.31
N THR A 242 7.49 -40.95 -1.81
CA THR A 242 8.44 -41.67 -2.66
C THR A 242 9.67 -42.04 -1.83
N ASP A 243 9.70 -43.27 -1.31
CA ASP A 243 10.83 -43.78 -0.49
C ASP A 243 12.12 -44.05 -1.32
N ASN A 244 12.10 -43.90 -2.65
CA ASN A 244 13.26 -44.17 -3.52
C ASN A 244 14.01 -42.90 -3.95
N PRO A 245 15.29 -42.72 -3.59
CA PRO A 245 16.09 -41.54 -3.96
C PRO A 245 16.58 -41.51 -5.42
N LEU A 246 16.37 -42.56 -6.23
CA LEU A 246 16.93 -42.69 -7.59
C LEU A 246 16.07 -42.09 -8.74
N ASP A 247 14.79 -41.77 -8.53
CA ASP A 247 13.90 -41.27 -9.61
C ASP A 247 13.75 -39.73 -9.66
N LYS A 248 14.63 -38.99 -8.97
CA LYS A 248 14.49 -37.53 -8.77
C LYS A 248 14.80 -36.64 -9.99
N LEU A 249 15.23 -37.19 -11.13
CA LEU A 249 15.65 -36.36 -12.26
C LEU A 249 14.52 -35.96 -13.24
N ASP A 250 13.40 -36.69 -13.33
CA ASP A 250 12.40 -36.45 -14.40
C ASP A 250 10.92 -36.39 -13.97
N GLN A 251 10.58 -36.58 -12.69
CA GLN A 251 9.18 -36.54 -12.25
C GLN A 251 8.91 -35.32 -11.35
N LYS A 252 8.14 -34.36 -11.86
CA LYS A 252 7.53 -33.29 -11.06
C LYS A 252 6.82 -33.91 -9.85
N PRO A 253 7.07 -33.46 -8.61
CA PRO A 253 6.36 -33.97 -7.44
C PRO A 253 4.85 -33.78 -7.65
N CYS A 254 4.10 -34.89 -7.63
CA CYS A 254 2.66 -34.92 -7.90
C CYS A 254 1.87 -34.44 -6.66
N SER A 255 2.00 -33.14 -6.33
CA SER A 255 1.13 -32.46 -5.37
C SER A 255 -0.27 -32.35 -5.98
N GLN A 256 -1.26 -32.94 -5.31
CA GLN A 256 -2.65 -32.94 -5.75
C GLN A 256 -3.53 -32.27 -4.69
N LYS A 257 -4.01 -31.07 -5.02
CA LYS A 257 -5.00 -30.35 -4.20
C LYS A 257 -6.34 -31.03 -4.33
N GLN A 258 -6.89 -31.42 -3.19
CA GLN A 258 -8.11 -32.22 -3.11
C GLN A 258 -9.12 -31.51 -2.22
N LEU A 259 -10.36 -31.41 -2.69
CA LEU A 259 -11.47 -30.96 -1.85
C LEU A 259 -11.93 -32.09 -0.92
N VAL A 260 -12.06 -31.74 0.36
CA VAL A 260 -12.57 -32.56 1.44
C VAL A 260 -13.90 -31.96 1.89
N TYR A 261 -15.00 -32.67 1.67
CA TYR A 261 -16.34 -32.18 2.03
C TYR A 261 -16.55 -32.20 3.54
N VAL A 262 -17.04 -31.07 4.05
CA VAL A 262 -17.35 -30.89 5.48
C VAL A 262 -18.86 -30.74 5.63
N LYS A 263 -19.48 -31.64 6.39
CA LYS A 263 -20.91 -31.57 6.69
C LYS A 263 -21.12 -30.52 7.80
N VAL A 264 -21.69 -29.38 7.43
CA VAL A 264 -22.01 -28.27 8.36
C VAL A 264 -23.42 -28.40 8.96
N MET A 265 -24.13 -29.52 8.71
CA MET A 265 -25.49 -29.74 9.20
C MET A 265 -25.48 -30.37 10.60
N GLY A 266 -26.02 -29.63 11.57
CA GLY A 266 -26.05 -30.07 12.97
C GLY A 266 -24.70 -29.90 13.65
N ARG A 267 -24.71 -29.86 14.98
CA ARG A 267 -23.61 -29.52 15.89
C ARG A 267 -22.48 -30.57 15.91
N VAL A 268 -22.07 -31.10 14.75
CA VAL A 268 -20.96 -32.04 14.60
C VAL A 268 -19.67 -31.23 14.45
N CYS A 269 -19.12 -30.80 15.58
CA CYS A 269 -17.78 -30.23 15.63
C CYS A 269 -16.78 -31.35 15.32
N SER A 270 -15.80 -31.07 14.46
CA SER A 270 -14.65 -31.95 14.25
C SER A 270 -13.99 -32.20 15.60
N THR A 271 -13.82 -33.47 15.94
CA THR A 271 -13.21 -33.88 17.20
C THR A 271 -11.69 -33.70 17.14
N TRP A 272 -11.08 -34.06 16.01
CA TRP A 272 -9.63 -34.15 15.87
C TRP A 272 -9.08 -33.05 14.94
N PRO A 273 -8.06 -32.29 15.36
CA PRO A 273 -7.40 -31.33 14.48
C PRO A 273 -6.44 -32.05 13.52
N ILE A 274 -6.23 -31.50 12.32
CA ILE A 274 -5.08 -31.82 11.48
C ILE A 274 -3.84 -31.18 12.13
N PRO A 275 -2.72 -31.92 12.31
CA PRO A 275 -1.49 -31.38 12.88
C PRO A 275 -0.95 -30.18 12.12
N GLU A 276 -0.36 -29.22 12.84
CA GLU A 276 0.45 -28.16 12.24
C GLU A 276 1.70 -28.74 11.56
N SER A 277 2.28 -27.97 10.63
CA SER A 277 3.57 -28.29 10.00
C SER A 277 4.79 -28.06 10.91
N TYR A 278 4.57 -27.56 12.12
CA TYR A 278 5.60 -27.26 13.11
C TYR A 278 5.19 -27.75 14.49
N TRP A 279 6.16 -28.12 15.31
CA TRP A 279 5.91 -28.51 16.70
C TRP A 279 5.95 -27.30 17.66
N PRO A 280 4.90 -27.04 18.45
CA PRO A 280 4.89 -25.94 19.42
C PRO A 280 5.66 -26.34 20.69
N ASP A 281 7.00 -26.23 20.68
CA ASP A 281 7.86 -26.43 21.84
C ASP A 281 8.14 -25.10 22.59
N ASP A 282 8.31 -25.18 23.93
CA ASP A 282 8.57 -24.01 24.79
C ASP A 282 9.88 -23.28 24.44
N GLU A 283 10.86 -23.97 23.83
CA GLU A 283 12.17 -23.44 23.42
C GLU A 283 12.09 -22.53 22.17
N ILE A 284 11.22 -22.84 21.22
CA ILE A 284 10.99 -22.02 20.02
C ILE A 284 10.28 -20.71 20.40
N LEU A 285 9.45 -20.75 21.45
CA LEU A 285 8.72 -19.61 21.99
C LEU A 285 9.58 -18.74 22.94
N SER A 286 10.57 -19.31 23.61
CA SER A 286 11.48 -18.59 24.52
C SER A 286 12.71 -18.01 23.81
N SER A 287 13.23 -18.65 22.75
CA SER A 287 14.25 -18.08 21.87
C SER A 287 13.78 -16.82 21.11
N GLN A 288 12.47 -16.66 20.92
CA GLN A 288 11.85 -15.44 20.37
C GLN A 288 11.91 -14.22 21.30
N LEU A 289 12.02 -14.40 22.62
CA LEU A 289 12.21 -13.28 23.56
C LEU A 289 13.63 -12.68 23.49
N VAL A 290 14.63 -13.46 23.06
CA VAL A 290 15.99 -12.95 22.81
C VAL A 290 16.05 -12.16 21.50
N SER A 291 15.27 -12.56 20.48
CA SER A 291 15.14 -11.82 19.22
C SER A 291 14.36 -10.50 19.36
N LEU A 292 13.45 -10.41 20.34
CA LEU A 292 12.76 -9.15 20.70
C LEU A 292 13.70 -8.06 21.24
N LEU A 293 14.93 -8.40 21.66
CA LEU A 293 15.92 -7.43 22.14
C LEU A 293 16.85 -6.91 21.02
N PHE A 294 16.87 -7.51 19.83
CA PHE A 294 17.85 -7.18 18.78
C PHE A 294 17.28 -6.69 17.45
N HIS A 295 15.96 -6.64 17.25
CA HIS A 295 15.29 -6.05 16.06
C HIS A 295 16.00 -6.25 14.71
N LEU A 296 16.60 -7.43 14.51
CA LEU A 296 17.08 -7.92 13.22
C LEU A 296 16.11 -9.02 12.80
N THR A 297 15.46 -8.83 11.65
CA THR A 297 14.49 -9.72 10.95
C THR A 297 13.01 -9.69 11.42
N PRO A 298 12.05 -9.72 10.48
CA PRO A 298 10.62 -9.82 10.81
C PRO A 298 10.28 -11.22 11.33
N ILE A 299 9.91 -11.29 12.62
CA ILE A 299 9.02 -12.26 13.28
C ILE A 299 8.96 -13.67 12.62
N PHE A 300 9.80 -14.60 13.06
CA PHE A 300 9.62 -16.03 12.75
C PHE A 300 8.90 -16.76 13.88
N GLN A 301 7.58 -16.56 13.97
CA GLN A 301 6.70 -17.71 14.20
C GLN A 301 6.62 -18.44 12.85
N PRO A 302 6.79 -19.77 12.76
CA PRO A 302 6.62 -20.45 11.47
C PRO A 302 5.23 -20.14 10.94
N SER A 303 5.17 -19.39 9.84
CA SER A 303 3.92 -18.95 9.25
C SER A 303 3.14 -20.19 8.78
N ARG A 304 1.88 -20.29 9.19
CA ARG A 304 1.01 -21.40 8.83
C ARG A 304 0.72 -21.33 7.32
N THR A 305 0.87 -22.46 6.62
CA THR A 305 0.47 -22.56 5.21
C THR A 305 -1.05 -22.57 5.08
N ALA A 306 -1.58 -21.95 4.04
CA ALA A 306 -3.02 -21.91 3.81
C ALA A 306 -3.59 -23.31 3.65
N HIS A 307 -2.93 -24.19 2.89
CA HIS A 307 -3.34 -25.59 2.70
C HIS A 307 -2.44 -26.52 3.51
N PRO A 308 -3.00 -27.44 4.33
CA PRO A 308 -2.20 -28.43 5.04
C PRO A 308 -1.65 -29.47 4.06
N LYS A 309 -0.33 -29.73 4.15
CA LYS A 309 0.37 -30.73 3.34
C LYS A 309 0.31 -32.09 4.04
N VAL A 310 -0.41 -33.02 3.45
CA VAL A 310 -0.63 -34.37 3.98
C VAL A 310 0.04 -35.38 3.06
N TYR A 311 0.88 -36.24 3.62
CA TYR A 311 1.58 -37.27 2.87
C TYR A 311 0.86 -38.61 2.99
N ILE A 312 0.67 -39.28 1.86
CA ILE A 312 0.02 -40.59 1.76
C ILE A 312 1.12 -41.66 1.71
N SER A 313 1.03 -42.64 2.60
CA SER A 313 1.91 -43.82 2.62
C SER A 313 1.91 -44.54 1.28
N ALA A 314 3.10 -44.93 0.81
CA ALA A 314 3.27 -45.74 -0.40
C ALA A 314 2.65 -47.15 -0.28
N VAL A 315 2.58 -47.69 0.95
CA VAL A 315 2.11 -49.04 1.24
C VAL A 315 0.80 -48.99 2.02
N GLN A 316 -0.14 -49.87 1.65
CA GLN A 316 -1.41 -50.10 2.33
C GLN A 316 -1.19 -50.83 3.68
N ALA A 317 -1.89 -50.39 4.71
CA ALA A 317 -1.83 -50.95 6.06
C ALA A 317 -3.20 -51.54 6.47
N PRO A 318 -3.25 -52.48 7.44
CA PRO A 318 -4.52 -52.93 7.99
C PRO A 318 -5.24 -51.80 8.73
N GLU A 319 -6.57 -51.83 8.69
CA GLU A 319 -7.43 -50.85 9.38
C GLU A 319 -7.19 -50.91 10.91
N PRO A 320 -7.03 -49.76 11.59
CA PRO A 320 -6.85 -49.75 13.04
C PRO A 320 -8.10 -50.24 13.77
N ASN A 321 -7.92 -51.13 14.74
CA ASN A 321 -9.00 -51.59 15.61
C ASN A 321 -9.35 -50.50 16.64
N ILE A 322 -10.44 -49.77 16.42
CA ILE A 322 -10.91 -48.67 17.27
C ILE A 322 -12.34 -48.99 17.74
N PRO A 323 -12.67 -48.79 19.03
CA PRO A 323 -14.03 -49.03 19.53
C PRO A 323 -15.09 -48.20 18.80
N GLU A 324 -16.25 -48.81 18.54
CA GLU A 324 -17.36 -48.22 17.76
C GLU A 324 -17.90 -46.90 18.35
N TYR A 325 -17.80 -46.73 19.67
CA TYR A 325 -18.25 -45.53 20.38
C TYR A 325 -17.19 -44.41 20.47
N PHE A 326 -15.97 -44.65 19.98
CA PHE A 326 -14.92 -43.63 19.99
C PHE A 326 -15.20 -42.57 18.91
N PRO A 327 -15.08 -41.26 19.22
CA PRO A 327 -15.39 -40.22 18.24
C PRO A 327 -14.39 -40.26 17.07
N LEU A 328 -14.89 -40.60 15.88
CA LEU A 328 -14.13 -40.63 14.63
C LEU A 328 -14.70 -39.59 13.66
N ASP A 329 -13.82 -38.76 13.12
CA ASP A 329 -14.21 -37.77 12.11
C ASP A 329 -14.05 -38.41 10.71
N ARG A 330 -15.16 -38.52 9.96
CA ARG A 330 -15.18 -39.04 8.58
C ARG A 330 -15.52 -37.94 7.59
N TYR A 331 -14.61 -37.69 6.66
CA TYR A 331 -14.79 -36.72 5.58
C TYR A 331 -14.77 -37.40 4.22
N GLU A 332 -15.56 -36.91 3.28
CA GLU A 332 -15.65 -37.43 1.91
C GLU A 332 -14.79 -36.59 0.97
N LEU A 333 -14.02 -37.24 0.09
CA LEU A 333 -13.18 -36.56 -0.90
C LEU A 333 -13.97 -36.32 -2.20
N GLU A 334 -13.76 -35.15 -2.83
CA GLU A 334 -14.27 -34.88 -4.18
C GLU A 334 -13.71 -35.90 -5.20
N PRO A 335 -14.54 -36.41 -6.12
CA PRO A 335 -14.07 -37.24 -7.22
C PRO A 335 -12.98 -36.56 -8.05
N SER A 336 -11.78 -37.13 -8.01
CA SER A 336 -10.58 -36.64 -8.70
C SER A 336 -9.72 -37.81 -9.22
N PRO A 337 -8.69 -37.55 -10.05
CA PRO A 337 -7.74 -38.58 -10.47
C PRO A 337 -7.08 -39.32 -9.28
N LEU A 338 -6.86 -38.63 -8.16
CA LEU A 338 -6.35 -39.23 -6.93
C LEU A 338 -7.33 -40.26 -6.38
N THR A 339 -8.60 -39.90 -6.22
CA THR A 339 -9.62 -40.82 -5.69
C THR A 339 -9.81 -42.05 -6.58
N LYS A 340 -9.74 -41.90 -7.91
CA LYS A 340 -9.79 -43.02 -8.85
C LYS A 340 -8.64 -44.00 -8.62
N ARG A 341 -7.40 -43.49 -8.54
CA ARG A 341 -6.21 -44.31 -8.25
C ARG A 341 -6.30 -45.07 -6.92
N LEU A 342 -6.97 -44.48 -5.91
CA LEU A 342 -7.17 -45.12 -4.62
C LEU A 342 -8.29 -46.18 -4.66
N CYS A 343 -9.35 -45.97 -5.43
CA CYS A 343 -10.43 -46.95 -5.58
C CYS A 343 -10.00 -48.23 -6.32
N ASP A 344 -8.97 -48.18 -7.16
CA ASP A 344 -8.47 -49.33 -7.94
C ASP A 344 -7.73 -50.40 -7.10
N LYS A 345 -7.55 -50.17 -5.80
CA LYS A 345 -6.77 -51.03 -4.88
C LYS A 345 -7.68 -51.70 -3.84
N ASP A 346 -7.11 -52.61 -3.04
CA ASP A 346 -7.88 -53.43 -2.10
C ASP A 346 -8.69 -52.57 -1.10
N PRO A 347 -10.02 -52.74 -1.02
CA PRO A 347 -10.90 -51.90 -0.18
C PRO A 347 -10.81 -52.22 1.32
N ASN A 348 -10.24 -53.38 1.68
CA ASN A 348 -10.07 -53.81 3.06
C ASN A 348 -8.82 -53.21 3.74
N LEU A 349 -7.95 -52.56 2.97
CA LEU A 349 -6.74 -51.93 3.46
C LEU A 349 -6.84 -50.41 3.39
N VAL A 350 -6.06 -49.72 4.22
CA VAL A 350 -6.10 -48.26 4.35
C VAL A 350 -4.75 -47.64 4.03
N TRP A 351 -4.75 -46.42 3.51
CA TRP A 351 -3.51 -45.64 3.33
C TRP A 351 -3.31 -44.70 4.51
N GLN A 352 -2.21 -44.87 5.23
CA GLN A 352 -1.90 -44.00 6.36
C GLN A 352 -1.49 -42.60 5.87
N CYS A 353 -1.93 -41.59 6.62
CA CYS A 353 -1.63 -40.18 6.37
C CYS A 353 -0.82 -39.61 7.52
N PHE A 354 0.26 -38.90 7.19
CA PHE A 354 1.14 -38.23 8.15
C PHE A 354 1.55 -36.84 7.65
N CYS A 355 2.00 -35.99 8.58
CA CYS A 355 2.61 -34.70 8.26
C CYS A 355 4.14 -34.83 8.33
N ILE A 356 4.86 -34.05 7.53
CA ILE A 356 6.33 -33.93 7.63
C ILE A 356 6.63 -32.60 8.32
N ASP A 357 7.39 -32.66 9.41
CA ASP A 357 7.88 -31.50 10.15
C ASP A 357 9.29 -31.18 9.67
N ALA A 358 9.59 -29.89 9.46
CA ALA A 358 10.92 -29.42 9.07
C ALA A 358 12.01 -29.77 10.10
N ASN A 359 11.66 -29.85 11.39
CA ASN A 359 12.62 -30.05 12.47
C ASN A 359 12.76 -31.52 12.91
N ARG A 360 11.67 -32.30 12.83
CA ARG A 360 11.61 -33.68 13.34
C ARG A 360 11.50 -34.75 12.25
N GLY A 361 11.40 -34.36 10.98
CA GLY A 361 11.29 -35.27 9.83
C GLY A 361 9.89 -35.86 9.68
N ARG A 362 9.81 -37.16 9.37
CA ARG A 362 8.53 -37.88 9.16
C ARG A 362 7.75 -37.97 10.47
N GLY A 363 6.59 -37.31 10.51
CA GLY A 363 5.67 -37.37 11.65
C GLY A 363 4.95 -38.70 11.77
N ALA A 364 4.28 -38.91 12.90
CA ALA A 364 3.47 -40.09 13.14
C ALA A 364 2.11 -39.99 12.41
N PRO A 365 1.49 -41.11 12.04
CA PRO A 365 0.22 -41.09 11.32
C PRO A 365 -0.92 -40.59 12.21
N PHE A 366 -1.72 -39.67 11.67
CA PHE A 366 -2.86 -39.03 12.36
C PHE A 366 -4.20 -39.30 11.65
N ALA A 367 -4.16 -39.75 10.40
CA ALA A 367 -5.35 -40.06 9.62
C ALA A 367 -5.08 -41.25 8.69
N TYR A 368 -6.13 -41.76 8.06
CA TYR A 368 -6.01 -42.69 6.94
C TYR A 368 -7.09 -42.47 5.89
N LEU A 369 -6.79 -42.84 4.64
CA LEU A 369 -7.74 -42.88 3.54
C LEU A 369 -8.29 -44.29 3.38
N LYS A 370 -9.60 -44.41 3.20
CA LYS A 370 -10.30 -45.68 2.96
C LYS A 370 -11.27 -45.51 1.78
N ALA A 371 -11.18 -46.39 0.80
CA ALA A 371 -12.17 -46.46 -0.27
C ALA A 371 -13.50 -46.98 0.30
N ALA A 372 -14.62 -46.37 -0.11
CA ALA A 372 -15.93 -46.91 0.22
C ALA A 372 -16.14 -48.28 -0.44
N GLY A 373 -16.98 -49.13 0.13
CA GLY A 373 -17.34 -50.42 -0.46
C GLY A 373 -17.94 -50.30 -1.87
N ASP A 374 -18.51 -49.13 -2.19
CA ASP A 374 -19.08 -48.81 -3.49
C ASP A 374 -18.01 -48.47 -4.56
N LEU A 375 -16.73 -48.36 -4.17
CA LEU A 375 -15.57 -48.00 -5.02
C LEU A 375 -15.70 -46.68 -5.81
N GLN A 376 -16.71 -45.86 -5.52
CA GLN A 376 -16.94 -44.56 -6.16
C GLN A 376 -16.37 -43.39 -5.34
N THR A 377 -16.30 -43.53 -4.01
CA THR A 377 -15.92 -42.47 -3.10
C THR A 377 -14.79 -42.91 -2.18
N VAL A 378 -13.97 -41.94 -1.77
CA VAL A 378 -12.88 -42.15 -0.81
C VAL A 378 -13.14 -41.29 0.41
N HIS A 379 -12.96 -41.87 1.59
CA HIS A 379 -13.15 -41.20 2.86
C HIS A 379 -11.82 -41.01 3.60
N MET A 380 -11.60 -39.79 4.08
CA MET A 380 -10.54 -39.46 5.02
C MET A 380 -11.07 -39.61 6.44
N HIS A 381 -10.45 -40.51 7.21
CA HIS A 381 -10.76 -40.75 8.61
C HIS A 381 -9.67 -40.11 9.47
N VAL A 382 -10.04 -39.13 10.29
CA VAL A 382 -9.10 -38.38 11.14
C VAL A 382 -9.18 -38.88 12.58
N LEU A 383 -8.01 -39.11 13.17
CA LEU A 383 -7.80 -39.76 14.45
C LEU A 383 -6.80 -38.98 15.33
N PRO A 384 -6.62 -39.40 16.60
CA PRO A 384 -5.55 -38.87 17.43
C PRO A 384 -4.18 -39.03 16.76
N TYR A 385 -3.28 -38.07 17.01
CA TYR A 385 -1.91 -38.14 16.52
C TYR A 385 -1.21 -39.42 17.01
N ASN A 386 -0.59 -40.18 16.10
CA ASN A 386 -0.02 -41.50 16.39
C ASN A 386 -1.08 -42.54 16.85
N TYR A 387 -2.18 -42.63 16.09
CA TYR A 387 -3.26 -43.58 16.38
C TYR A 387 -2.84 -45.06 16.43
N PRO A 388 -1.79 -45.56 15.73
CA PRO A 388 -1.39 -46.97 15.85
C PRO A 388 -0.82 -47.31 17.23
N CYS A 389 -0.19 -46.35 17.90
CA CYS A 389 0.25 -46.53 19.29
C CYS A 389 -0.94 -46.38 20.24
N PHE A 390 -1.83 -45.44 19.96
CA PHE A 390 -3.03 -45.19 20.76
C PHE A 390 -4.05 -46.35 20.72
N SER A 391 -4.25 -46.98 19.56
CA SER A 391 -5.18 -48.11 19.41
C SER A 391 -4.78 -49.28 20.30
N LYS A 392 -3.48 -49.55 20.46
CA LYS A 392 -2.96 -50.56 21.40
C LYS A 392 -3.34 -50.26 22.85
N LEU A 393 -3.42 -48.98 23.23
CA LEU A 393 -3.84 -48.56 24.58
C LEU A 393 -5.35 -48.75 24.80
N LEU A 394 -6.16 -48.78 23.73
CA LEU A 394 -7.62 -48.96 23.80
C LEU A 394 -8.07 -50.43 23.89
N ILE A 395 -7.28 -51.38 23.36
CA ILE A 395 -7.65 -52.81 23.26
C ILE A 395 -7.93 -53.48 24.62
N HIS A 396 -7.34 -53.00 25.72
CA HIS A 396 -7.55 -53.56 27.07
C HIS A 396 -8.79 -53.03 27.81
N HIS A 397 -9.80 -52.50 27.10
CA HIS A 397 -11.01 -51.90 27.67
C HIS A 397 -10.72 -50.88 28.79
N MET A 398 -9.61 -50.14 28.69
CA MET A 398 -9.21 -49.14 29.70
C MET A 398 -9.11 -49.73 31.14
N ARG A 399 -8.61 -50.96 31.32
CA ARG A 399 -8.17 -51.40 32.65
C ARG A 399 -6.99 -50.50 33.06
N MET A 400 -7.26 -49.46 33.85
CA MET A 400 -6.29 -48.45 34.32
C MET A 400 -5.31 -49.07 35.32
N SER A 401 -4.50 -50.02 34.86
CA SER A 401 -3.36 -50.55 35.61
C SER A 401 -2.25 -49.51 35.70
N GLU A 402 -1.36 -49.66 36.67
CA GLU A 402 -0.18 -48.80 36.82
C GLU A 402 0.71 -48.85 35.55
N SER A 403 0.84 -50.03 34.94
CA SER A 403 1.54 -50.22 33.67
C SER A 403 0.88 -49.48 32.49
N TRP A 404 -0.45 -49.45 32.42
CA TRP A 404 -1.19 -48.69 31.41
C TRP A 404 -1.00 -47.19 31.62
N GLY A 405 -1.04 -46.71 32.87
CA GLY A 405 -0.82 -45.31 33.22
C GLY A 405 0.56 -44.80 32.78
N LEU A 406 1.62 -45.59 33.00
CA LEU A 406 2.97 -45.28 32.53
C LEU A 406 3.06 -45.24 31.00
N GLN A 407 2.44 -46.19 30.31
CA GLN A 407 2.39 -46.21 28.83
C GLN A 407 1.61 -45.01 28.27
N PHE A 408 0.51 -44.62 28.93
CA PHE A 408 -0.30 -43.47 28.54
C PHE A 408 0.44 -42.16 28.77
N ILE A 409 1.14 -41.98 29.89
CA ILE A 409 1.99 -40.80 30.13
C ILE A 409 3.11 -40.70 29.09
N ASN A 410 3.74 -41.82 28.72
CA ASN A 410 4.75 -41.88 27.65
C ASN A 410 4.17 -41.58 26.27
N TYR A 411 2.89 -41.89 26.03
CA TYR A 411 2.20 -41.48 24.82
C TYR A 411 1.91 -39.97 24.83
N LEU A 412 1.42 -39.42 25.94
CA LEU A 412 1.12 -37.98 26.07
C LEU A 412 2.36 -37.10 25.90
N SER A 413 3.56 -37.58 26.25
CA SER A 413 4.82 -36.84 26.00
C SER A 413 5.25 -36.82 24.53
N LYS A 414 4.72 -37.73 23.69
CA LYS A 414 5.08 -37.87 22.27
C LYS A 414 4.12 -37.19 21.30
N ILE A 415 2.96 -36.72 21.78
CA ILE A 415 1.96 -36.03 20.96
C ILE A 415 2.03 -34.50 21.16
N PRO A 416 1.51 -33.69 20.22
CA PRO A 416 1.44 -32.25 20.41
C PRO A 416 0.48 -31.89 21.56
N ARG A 417 0.85 -30.90 22.39
CA ARG A 417 0.06 -30.51 23.58
C ARG A 417 -1.38 -30.09 23.27
N TYR A 418 -1.64 -29.54 22.08
CA TYR A 418 -2.99 -29.14 21.68
C TYR A 418 -3.95 -30.32 21.43
N TYR A 419 -3.45 -31.56 21.31
CA TYR A 419 -4.30 -32.77 21.28
C TYR A 419 -4.86 -33.17 22.64
N LEU A 420 -4.32 -32.62 23.75
CA LEU A 420 -4.79 -32.96 25.10
C LEU A 420 -6.27 -32.59 25.30
N MET A 421 -6.70 -31.43 24.76
CA MET A 421 -8.09 -30.96 24.91
C MET A 421 -9.11 -31.85 24.16
N PRO A 422 -8.90 -32.21 22.88
CA PRO A 422 -9.69 -33.25 22.20
C PRO A 422 -9.71 -34.59 22.91
N LEU A 423 -8.56 -35.05 23.43
CA LEU A 423 -8.45 -36.33 24.13
C LEU A 423 -9.31 -36.35 25.40
N THR A 424 -9.26 -35.31 26.24
CA THR A 424 -10.10 -35.22 27.45
C THR A 424 -11.58 -35.34 27.10
N LYS A 425 -12.04 -34.63 26.06
CA LYS A 425 -13.44 -34.70 25.60
C LYS A 425 -13.83 -36.08 25.06
N ALA A 426 -12.91 -36.76 24.37
CA ALA A 426 -13.13 -38.12 23.90
C ALA A 426 -13.25 -39.11 25.07
N PHE A 427 -12.41 -38.99 26.10
CA PHE A 427 -12.47 -39.81 27.31
C PHE A 427 -13.72 -39.52 28.16
N GLU A 428 -14.15 -38.26 28.26
CA GLU A 428 -15.41 -37.88 28.92
C GLU A 428 -16.62 -38.56 28.26
N ARG A 429 -16.68 -38.58 26.91
CA ARG A 429 -17.74 -39.30 26.17
C ARG A 429 -17.70 -40.81 26.40
N PHE A 430 -16.51 -41.35 26.66
CA PHE A 430 -16.29 -42.76 26.96
C PHE A 430 -16.55 -43.11 28.44
N GLY A 431 -16.94 -42.12 29.26
CA GLY A 431 -17.30 -42.31 30.68
C GLY A 431 -16.17 -42.10 31.68
N PHE A 432 -15.02 -41.57 31.24
CA PHE A 432 -13.84 -41.35 32.07
C PHE A 432 -13.51 -39.85 32.19
N PRO A 433 -14.16 -39.11 33.11
CA PRO A 433 -13.83 -37.70 33.33
C PRO A 433 -12.47 -37.55 34.04
N SER A 434 -11.77 -36.44 33.77
CA SER A 434 -10.57 -36.01 34.51
C SER A 434 -9.33 -36.92 34.41
N VAL A 435 -9.21 -37.76 33.37
CA VAL A 435 -7.98 -38.54 33.11
C VAL A 435 -6.75 -37.64 32.92
N ILE A 436 -6.95 -36.45 32.34
CA ILE A 436 -5.92 -35.42 32.15
C ILE A 436 -6.23 -34.24 33.07
N LYS A 437 -5.22 -33.79 33.82
CA LYS A 437 -5.37 -32.66 34.76
C LYS A 437 -5.67 -31.35 34.00
N PRO A 438 -6.63 -30.51 34.47
CA PRO A 438 -6.94 -29.21 33.85
C PRO A 438 -5.74 -28.27 33.71
N GLU A 439 -4.80 -28.31 34.67
CA GLU A 439 -3.57 -27.51 34.65
C GLU A 439 -2.69 -27.80 33.42
N ALA A 440 -2.71 -29.05 32.92
CA ALA A 440 -1.99 -29.42 31.71
C ALA A 440 -2.65 -28.85 30.44
N ILE A 441 -3.97 -28.59 30.48
CA ILE A 441 -4.75 -28.02 29.38
C ILE A 441 -4.54 -26.49 29.32
N ASP A 442 -4.47 -25.81 30.47
CA ASP A 442 -4.24 -24.36 30.51
C ASP A 442 -2.83 -23.96 30.03
N ARG A 443 -1.86 -24.88 30.13
CA ARG A 443 -0.48 -24.70 29.65
C ARG A 443 -0.28 -25.06 28.17
N VAL A 444 -1.34 -25.37 27.43
CA VAL A 444 -1.24 -25.74 26.00
C VAL A 444 -0.74 -24.59 25.13
N LEU A 445 -1.18 -23.36 25.43
CA LEU A 445 -0.74 -22.15 24.74
C LEU A 445 0.00 -21.23 25.72
N PRO A 446 1.15 -20.65 25.35
CA PRO A 446 1.79 -19.61 26.14
C PRO A 446 0.88 -18.40 26.35
N TYR A 447 0.95 -17.81 27.55
CA TYR A 447 0.12 -16.65 27.92
C TYR A 447 0.30 -15.47 26.97
N GLN A 448 1.53 -15.16 26.56
CA GLN A 448 1.85 -14.05 25.66
C GLN A 448 1.19 -14.22 24.28
N LEU A 449 1.23 -15.42 23.73
CA LEU A 449 0.61 -15.75 22.44
C LEU A 449 -0.92 -15.64 22.54
N LYS A 450 -1.51 -16.24 23.60
CA LYS A 450 -2.95 -16.17 23.86
C LYS A 450 -3.45 -14.73 23.94
N HIS A 451 -2.73 -13.85 24.64
CA HIS A 451 -3.08 -12.43 24.75
C HIS A 451 -2.93 -11.67 23.42
N SER A 452 -1.89 -11.98 22.64
CA SER A 452 -1.66 -11.36 21.32
C SER A 452 -2.77 -11.72 20.31
N LEU A 453 -3.19 -12.99 20.27
CA LEU A 453 -4.31 -13.44 19.44
C LEU A 453 -5.64 -12.79 19.88
N GLN A 454 -5.87 -12.61 21.18
CA GLN A 454 -7.05 -11.90 21.69
C GLN A 454 -7.07 -10.41 21.28
N LYS A 455 -5.91 -9.72 21.36
CA LYS A 455 -5.77 -8.34 20.86
C LYS A 455 -6.05 -8.25 19.37
N LEU A 456 -5.51 -9.19 18.59
CA LEU A 456 -5.72 -9.25 17.14
C LEU A 456 -7.20 -9.40 16.79
N ARG A 457 -7.90 -10.32 17.48
CA ARG A 457 -9.35 -10.51 17.32
C ARG A 457 -10.14 -9.26 17.67
N HIS A 458 -9.78 -8.57 18.75
CA HIS A 458 -10.46 -7.34 19.14
C HIS A 458 -10.26 -6.22 18.11
N ALA A 459 -9.05 -6.05 17.59
CA ALA A 459 -8.76 -5.10 16.51
C ALA A 459 -9.56 -5.43 15.24
N ALA A 460 -9.63 -6.71 14.85
CA ALA A 460 -10.39 -7.16 13.69
C ALA A 460 -11.88 -6.89 13.84
N LYS A 461 -12.43 -7.07 15.04
CA LYS A 461 -13.83 -6.74 15.32
C LYS A 461 -14.13 -5.24 15.12
N ILE A 462 -13.25 -4.36 15.60
CA ILE A 462 -13.41 -2.91 15.44
C ILE A 462 -13.33 -2.51 13.96
N GLU A 463 -12.33 -3.02 13.24
CA GLU A 463 -12.17 -2.74 11.81
C GLU A 463 -13.35 -3.26 10.98
N TYR A 464 -13.88 -4.44 11.30
CA TYR A 464 -15.08 -4.98 10.67
C TYR A 464 -16.31 -4.10 10.91
N GLU A 465 -16.55 -3.67 12.15
CA GLU A 465 -17.68 -2.79 12.47
C GLU A 465 -17.57 -1.44 11.73
N ASN A 466 -16.36 -0.89 11.61
CA ASN A 466 -16.10 0.30 10.81
C ASN A 466 -16.38 0.06 9.32
N PHE A 467 -15.93 -1.07 8.77
CA PHE A 467 -16.16 -1.43 7.36
C PHE A 467 -17.65 -1.59 7.04
N VAL A 468 -18.41 -2.26 7.90
CA VAL A 468 -19.88 -2.39 7.74
C VAL A 468 -20.56 -1.03 7.80
N ARG A 469 -20.12 -0.13 8.69
CA ARG A 469 -20.67 1.24 8.77
C ARG A 469 -20.40 2.03 7.49
N MET A 470 -19.19 1.93 6.94
CA MET A 470 -18.80 2.65 5.70
C MET A 470 -19.52 2.14 4.46
N THR A 471 -19.89 0.85 4.41
CA THR A 471 -20.62 0.26 3.28
C THR A 471 -22.13 0.51 3.34
N GLN A 472 -22.71 0.66 4.54
CA GLN A 472 -24.15 0.94 4.72
C GLN A 472 -24.51 2.42 4.60
N ASN A 473 -23.64 3.30 5.08
CA ASN A 473 -23.80 4.73 4.86
C ASN A 473 -23.12 5.04 3.52
N GLU A 474 -23.91 5.26 2.46
CA GLU A 474 -23.44 5.98 1.26
C GLU A 474 -23.10 7.46 1.60
N GLU A 475 -22.42 7.71 2.72
CA GLU A 475 -21.65 8.92 2.87
C GLU A 475 -20.48 8.78 1.89
N LYS A 476 -20.75 9.14 0.63
CA LYS A 476 -19.71 9.66 -0.24
C LYS A 476 -19.05 10.75 0.60
N LEU A 477 -17.92 10.43 1.21
CA LEU A 477 -17.05 11.42 1.80
C LEU A 477 -16.69 12.30 0.62
N VAL A 478 -17.40 13.42 0.48
CA VAL A 478 -17.02 14.43 -0.49
C VAL A 478 -15.58 14.73 -0.14
N PRO A 479 -14.61 14.53 -1.05
CA PRO A 479 -13.24 14.90 -0.75
C PRO A 479 -13.29 16.39 -0.43
N VAL A 480 -13.22 16.72 0.85
CA VAL A 480 -13.14 18.08 1.31
C VAL A 480 -11.69 18.43 1.05
N VAL A 481 -11.46 19.03 -0.11
CA VAL A 481 -10.17 19.63 -0.39
C VAL A 481 -10.09 20.86 0.49
N ARG A 482 -9.59 20.66 1.71
CA ARG A 482 -9.20 21.74 2.58
C ARG A 482 -7.92 22.31 2.01
N LEU A 483 -8.05 23.45 1.34
CA LEU A 483 -6.87 24.22 0.98
C LEU A 483 -6.16 24.60 2.30
N PRO A 484 -4.86 24.34 2.44
CA PRO A 484 -4.08 24.90 3.54
C PRO A 484 -4.31 26.41 3.62
N ALA A 485 -4.46 26.98 4.83
CA ALA A 485 -4.67 28.43 4.99
C ALA A 485 -3.55 29.26 4.36
N ALA A 486 -2.38 28.66 4.17
CA ALA A 486 -1.23 29.22 3.50
C ALA A 486 -1.42 29.45 1.98
N LEU A 487 -2.35 28.74 1.32
CA LEU A 487 -2.64 28.86 -0.11
C LEU A 487 -3.75 29.88 -0.44
N LEU A 488 -4.39 30.49 0.56
CA LEU A 488 -5.48 31.45 0.39
C LEU A 488 -5.22 32.73 1.21
N PRO A 489 -5.38 33.93 0.63
CA PRO A 489 -5.44 35.18 1.37
C PRO A 489 -6.50 35.12 2.48
N VAL A 490 -6.30 35.82 3.59
CA VAL A 490 -7.21 35.80 4.78
C VAL A 490 -8.67 36.10 4.42
N SER A 491 -8.91 36.93 3.41
CA SER A 491 -10.24 37.27 2.88
C SER A 491 -10.97 36.12 2.18
N LEU A 492 -10.25 35.08 1.73
CA LEU A 492 -10.78 33.89 1.05
C LEU A 492 -10.75 32.65 1.95
N TRP A 493 -10.41 32.80 3.24
CA TRP A 493 -10.45 31.69 4.19
C TRP A 493 -11.85 31.10 4.38
N SER A 494 -12.91 31.85 4.09
CA SER A 494 -14.28 31.32 4.03
C SER A 494 -14.50 30.32 2.88
N LEU A 495 -13.60 30.28 1.88
CA LEU A 495 -13.57 29.34 0.76
C LEU A 495 -12.51 28.24 0.92
N ARG A 496 -11.88 28.15 2.11
CA ARG A 496 -10.83 27.17 2.43
C ARG A 496 -11.29 25.72 2.32
N GLU A 497 -12.57 25.49 2.53
CA GLU A 497 -13.20 24.21 2.25
C GLU A 497 -13.74 24.21 0.82
N ILE A 498 -12.92 23.80 -0.14
CA ILE A 498 -13.41 23.51 -1.49
C ILE A 498 -14.02 22.11 -1.43
N ARG A 499 -15.33 22.07 -1.28
CA ARG A 499 -16.09 20.84 -1.52
C ARG A 499 -16.08 20.58 -3.01
N SER A 500 -15.59 19.43 -3.44
CA SER A 500 -15.74 19.03 -4.83
C SER A 500 -17.25 18.98 -5.13
N LYS A 501 -17.72 19.84 -6.04
CA LYS A 501 -19.02 19.65 -6.69
C LYS A 501 -18.79 18.62 -7.79
N THR A 502 -18.66 17.36 -7.44
CA THR A 502 -18.81 16.30 -8.43
C THR A 502 -20.25 15.82 -8.41
N GLU A 503 -20.84 15.94 -9.59
CA GLU A 503 -22.21 15.69 -9.97
C GLU A 503 -23.20 16.72 -9.41
N LYS A 504 -24.03 17.30 -10.32
CA LYS A 504 -25.41 17.61 -9.92
C LYS A 504 -25.85 16.42 -9.06
N PRO A 505 -26.46 16.61 -7.88
CA PRO A 505 -27.13 15.45 -7.28
C PRO A 505 -27.89 14.83 -8.44
N VAL A 506 -27.68 13.54 -8.70
CA VAL A 506 -28.67 12.81 -9.49
C VAL A 506 -29.94 13.23 -8.79
N LEU A 507 -30.73 14.06 -9.48
CA LEU A 507 -32.06 14.39 -9.03
C LEU A 507 -32.66 12.99 -9.00
N ARG A 508 -32.62 12.34 -7.83
CA ARG A 508 -33.73 11.51 -7.38
C ARG A 508 -34.87 12.47 -7.62
N GLY A 509 -35.52 12.33 -8.78
CA GLY A 509 -36.42 13.34 -9.34
C GLY A 509 -37.24 13.82 -8.18
N SER A 510 -37.03 15.08 -7.76
CA SER A 510 -37.52 15.49 -6.45
C SER A 510 -38.99 15.15 -6.46
N THR A 511 -39.38 14.29 -5.51
CA THR A 511 -40.66 13.59 -5.45
C THR A 511 -41.83 14.54 -5.23
N LEU A 512 -41.59 15.84 -5.39
CA LEU A 512 -42.49 16.95 -5.30
C LEU A 512 -42.10 17.96 -6.38
N PRO A 513 -42.64 17.85 -7.61
CA PRO A 513 -42.61 18.99 -8.51
C PRO A 513 -43.24 20.16 -7.75
N TYR A 514 -42.63 21.33 -7.85
CA TYR A 514 -43.12 22.61 -7.29
C TYR A 514 -42.66 23.03 -5.88
N CYS A 515 -41.92 22.23 -5.11
CA CYS A 515 -41.49 22.62 -3.77
C CYS A 515 -40.28 23.57 -3.70
N ARG A 516 -39.42 23.60 -4.74
CA ARG A 516 -38.24 24.48 -4.79
C ARG A 516 -38.22 25.30 -6.08
N ALA A 517 -38.16 26.63 -5.92
CA ALA A 517 -38.09 27.56 -7.05
C ALA A 517 -36.82 27.38 -7.90
N SER A 518 -35.73 26.88 -7.31
CA SER A 518 -34.44 26.62 -7.97
C SER A 518 -34.46 25.49 -8.99
N ASP A 519 -35.44 24.59 -8.90
CA ASP A 519 -35.47 23.37 -9.70
C ASP A 519 -36.18 23.59 -11.05
N ILE A 520 -36.77 24.77 -11.26
CA ILE A 520 -37.48 25.15 -12.48
C ILE A 520 -36.48 25.68 -13.51
N ARG A 521 -36.34 24.96 -14.64
CA ARG A 521 -35.53 25.43 -15.78
C ARG A 521 -36.06 26.77 -16.30
N ARG A 522 -35.15 27.69 -16.64
CA ARG A 522 -35.49 29.07 -17.08
C ARG A 522 -36.48 29.10 -18.25
N SER A 523 -36.35 28.16 -19.19
CA SER A 523 -37.26 27.98 -20.33
C SER A 523 -38.70 27.63 -19.91
N ASP A 524 -38.85 26.91 -18.80
CA ASP A 524 -40.12 26.38 -18.32
C ASP A 524 -40.81 27.29 -17.29
N ILE A 525 -40.13 28.33 -16.77
CA ILE A 525 -40.63 29.18 -15.68
C ILE A 525 -42.03 29.72 -15.96
N ARG A 526 -42.28 30.30 -17.14
CA ARG A 526 -43.59 30.90 -17.45
C ARG A 526 -44.72 29.86 -17.46
N ARG A 527 -44.43 28.64 -17.91
CA ARG A 527 -45.39 27.53 -17.97
C ARG A 527 -45.63 26.92 -16.59
N VAL A 528 -44.55 26.66 -15.86
CA VAL A 528 -44.56 26.05 -14.53
C VAL A 528 -45.17 26.99 -13.49
N LEU A 529 -44.86 28.30 -13.55
CA LEU A 529 -45.39 29.29 -12.59
C LEU A 529 -46.89 29.49 -12.74
N ARG A 530 -47.42 29.43 -13.97
CA ARG A 530 -48.87 29.38 -14.21
C ARG A 530 -49.48 28.12 -13.60
N ARG A 531 -48.89 26.94 -13.82
CA ARG A 531 -49.38 25.68 -13.21
C ARG A 531 -49.31 25.73 -11.69
N MET A 532 -48.19 26.14 -11.10
CA MET A 532 -48.02 26.34 -9.66
C MET A 532 -49.10 27.26 -9.08
N ARG A 533 -49.44 28.36 -9.79
CA ARG A 533 -50.52 29.26 -9.37
C ARG A 533 -51.89 28.57 -9.41
N HIS A 534 -52.17 27.78 -10.44
CA HIS A 534 -53.43 27.02 -10.50
C HIS A 534 -53.47 25.95 -9.41
N THR A 535 -52.40 25.17 -9.24
CA THR A 535 -52.29 24.16 -8.17
C THR A 535 -52.38 24.78 -6.78
N LEU A 536 -51.79 25.96 -6.55
CA LEU A 536 -51.94 26.70 -5.29
C LEU A 536 -53.40 27.12 -5.09
N ASN A 537 -54.05 27.64 -6.12
CA ASN A 537 -55.47 28.00 -6.05
C ASN A 537 -56.34 26.78 -5.78
N ASP A 538 -56.07 25.64 -6.41
CA ASP A 538 -56.79 24.38 -6.18
C ASP A 538 -56.63 23.91 -4.73
N VAL A 539 -55.42 24.00 -4.17
CA VAL A 539 -55.13 23.68 -2.75
C VAL A 539 -55.84 24.65 -1.80
N LEU A 540 -55.79 25.95 -2.09
CA LEU A 540 -56.49 26.98 -1.31
C LEU A 540 -58.01 26.79 -1.39
N ASN A 541 -58.52 26.22 -2.48
CA ASN A 541 -59.92 25.84 -2.67
C ASN A 541 -60.26 24.43 -2.14
N GLY A 542 -59.34 23.76 -1.45
CA GLY A 542 -59.56 22.45 -0.81
C GLY A 542 -59.53 21.24 -1.75
N ILE A 543 -59.12 21.41 -3.01
CA ILE A 543 -58.95 20.34 -3.99
C ILE A 543 -57.56 19.74 -3.81
N GLY A 544 -57.48 18.46 -3.41
CA GLY A 544 -56.21 17.77 -3.16
C GLY A 544 -55.29 17.69 -4.38
N LEU A 545 -53.97 17.83 -4.20
CA LEU A 545 -53.00 17.71 -5.29
C LEU A 545 -53.03 16.30 -5.90
N GLY A 546 -53.43 16.21 -7.18
CA GLY A 546 -53.08 15.08 -8.03
C GLY A 546 -51.60 15.13 -8.36
N SER A 547 -50.77 14.46 -7.54
CA SER A 547 -49.34 14.35 -7.84
C SER A 547 -49.15 13.47 -9.07
N HIS A 548 -48.74 14.05 -10.20
CA HIS A 548 -48.13 13.29 -11.30
C HIS A 548 -46.76 12.77 -10.84
N CYS A 549 -46.76 11.75 -10.00
CA CYS A 549 -45.58 10.96 -9.70
C CYS A 549 -45.39 9.94 -10.83
N GLU A 550 -44.35 10.07 -11.64
CA GLU A 550 -43.94 9.01 -12.59
C GLU A 550 -43.71 7.65 -11.87
N PHE A 551 -43.42 7.69 -10.56
CA PHE A 551 -43.37 6.51 -9.68
C PHE A 551 -44.66 5.70 -9.61
N ALA A 552 -45.83 6.32 -9.84
CA ALA A 552 -47.10 5.59 -9.87
C ALA A 552 -47.15 4.56 -11.02
N HIS A 553 -46.38 4.78 -12.10
CA HIS A 553 -46.28 3.85 -13.23
C HIS A 553 -45.23 2.74 -13.03
N GLN A 554 -44.39 2.85 -12.01
CA GLN A 554 -43.35 1.85 -11.66
C GLN A 554 -43.69 1.06 -10.39
N GLN A 555 -44.86 1.30 -9.80
CA GLN A 555 -45.29 0.64 -8.57
C GLN A 555 -45.75 -0.79 -8.89
N PRO A 556 -45.20 -1.83 -8.22
CA PRO A 556 -45.67 -3.20 -8.38
C PRO A 556 -47.16 -3.30 -8.02
N VAL A 557 -47.92 -4.07 -8.80
CA VAL A 557 -49.38 -4.23 -8.59
C VAL A 557 -49.73 -4.62 -7.16
N ALA A 558 -48.90 -5.46 -6.52
CA ALA A 558 -49.08 -5.89 -5.13
C ALA A 558 -49.03 -4.74 -4.10
N GLN A 559 -48.38 -3.62 -4.43
CA GLN A 559 -48.26 -2.45 -3.55
C GLN A 559 -49.31 -1.35 -3.85
N MET A 560 -50.11 -1.49 -4.92
CA MET A 560 -51.09 -0.46 -5.32
C MET A 560 -52.39 -0.49 -4.51
N GLY A 561 -52.58 -1.52 -3.66
CA GLY A 561 -53.78 -1.73 -2.86
C GLY A 561 -54.95 -2.34 -3.63
N ASP A 562 -55.97 -2.83 -2.91
CA ASP A 562 -57.20 -3.38 -3.51
C ASP A 562 -58.07 -2.24 -4.08
N TYR A 563 -58.09 -2.11 -5.41
CA TYR A 563 -58.90 -1.12 -6.14
C TYR A 563 -60.39 -1.17 -5.78
N ILE A 564 -60.88 -2.32 -5.31
CA ILE A 564 -62.28 -2.56 -4.89
C ILE A 564 -62.67 -1.62 -3.74
N ASN A 565 -61.76 -1.31 -2.82
CA ASN A 565 -62.03 -0.42 -1.68
C ASN A 565 -62.18 1.06 -2.09
N TYR A 566 -61.65 1.46 -3.25
CA TYR A 566 -61.76 2.82 -3.79
C TYR A 566 -63.00 3.04 -4.67
N ARG A 567 -63.72 1.97 -5.02
CA ARG A 567 -64.96 2.03 -5.80
C ARG A 567 -66.21 2.28 -4.95
N GLY A 568 -66.06 2.38 -3.62
CA GLY A 568 -67.14 2.77 -2.70
C GLY A 568 -67.29 4.30 -2.63
N PRO A 569 -68.48 4.87 -2.90
CA PRO A 569 -68.64 6.32 -3.03
C PRO A 569 -68.48 7.01 -1.67
N ARG A 570 -67.62 8.04 -1.62
CA ARG A 570 -67.72 9.12 -0.64
C ARG A 570 -68.96 9.97 -0.95
N SER A 571 -70.15 9.41 -0.77
CA SER A 571 -71.37 10.20 -0.61
C SER A 571 -71.55 10.43 0.88
N GLU A 572 -71.63 11.69 1.29
CA GLU A 572 -72.13 12.06 2.61
C GLU A 572 -73.39 11.24 2.88
N THR A 573 -73.41 10.51 4.00
CA THR A 573 -74.63 9.86 4.48
C THR A 573 -75.64 10.98 4.75
N PRO A 574 -76.71 11.14 3.93
CA PRO A 574 -77.81 11.97 4.35
C PRO A 574 -78.43 11.28 5.55
N LEU A 575 -78.84 12.07 6.53
CA LEU A 575 -79.48 11.54 7.73
C LEU A 575 -80.75 10.75 7.33
N ARG A 576 -80.55 9.43 7.37
CA ARG A 576 -81.48 8.30 7.48
C ARG A 576 -82.55 8.14 6.42
N GLU A 577 -82.52 6.96 5.79
CA GLU A 577 -83.75 6.22 5.52
C GLU A 577 -83.76 4.84 6.18
N VAL A 578 -85.00 4.48 6.51
CA VAL A 578 -85.46 3.37 7.34
C VAL A 578 -85.96 2.29 6.38
N ASN A 579 -85.15 1.25 6.15
CA ASN A 579 -85.52 -0.13 5.78
C ASN A 579 -84.30 -0.82 5.15
N PRO A 580 -83.84 -1.99 5.64
CA PRO A 580 -82.85 -2.77 4.93
C PRO A 580 -83.55 -3.72 3.96
N ALA A 581 -83.23 -3.65 2.67
CA ALA A 581 -83.63 -4.66 1.68
C ALA A 581 -82.61 -4.72 0.52
N PRO A 582 -82.45 -5.88 -0.14
CA PRO A 582 -81.69 -7.02 0.36
C PRO A 582 -80.40 -7.21 -0.45
N GLU A 583 -79.41 -7.83 0.18
CA GLU A 583 -78.08 -8.08 -0.39
C GLU A 583 -78.19 -9.03 -1.60
N ARG A 584 -77.91 -8.50 -2.80
CA ARG A 584 -77.85 -9.30 -4.03
C ARG A 584 -76.55 -10.10 -4.06
N LEU A 585 -76.69 -11.39 -3.79
CA LEU A 585 -75.68 -12.42 -4.01
C LEU A 585 -75.27 -12.48 -5.49
N ASP A 586 -73.95 -12.46 -5.72
CA ASP A 586 -73.30 -12.57 -7.03
C ASP A 586 -73.56 -13.96 -7.66
N THR A 587 -73.93 -13.98 -8.95
CA THR A 587 -74.63 -15.10 -9.62
C THR A 587 -73.75 -16.02 -10.47
N PHE A 588 -72.44 -16.11 -10.21
CA PHE A 588 -71.57 -17.09 -10.90
C PHE A 588 -70.59 -17.77 -9.91
N GLY A 589 -70.65 -19.12 -9.87
CA GLY A 589 -70.22 -20.05 -8.78
C GLY A 589 -68.79 -19.93 -8.22
N ASN A 590 -68.46 -20.42 -7.01
CA ASN A 590 -68.79 -21.70 -6.34
C ASN A 590 -69.28 -21.48 -4.87
N PRO A 591 -70.37 -22.14 -4.40
CA PRO A 591 -71.10 -21.76 -3.19
C PRO A 591 -70.57 -22.33 -1.85
N PHE A 592 -69.41 -23.00 -1.81
CA PHE A 592 -68.97 -23.72 -0.60
C PHE A 592 -67.83 -23.09 0.20
N ARG A 593 -67.38 -21.87 -0.13
CA ARG A 593 -66.39 -21.16 0.71
C ARG A 593 -66.90 -19.80 1.15
N LYS A 594 -67.57 -19.79 2.30
CA LYS A 594 -67.93 -18.58 3.03
C LYS A 594 -66.66 -17.77 3.35
N LYS A 595 -66.64 -16.51 2.92
CA LYS A 595 -65.76 -15.47 3.49
C LYS A 595 -66.35 -15.07 4.85
N ASN A 596 -65.73 -15.50 5.93
CA ASN A 596 -65.85 -14.80 7.20
C ASN A 596 -64.76 -13.73 7.24
N SER A 597 -65.19 -12.50 6.99
CA SER A 597 -64.63 -11.31 7.62
C SER A 597 -64.64 -11.49 9.13
N THR A 598 -63.47 -11.46 9.76
CA THR A 598 -63.14 -10.65 10.94
C THR A 598 -61.82 -11.16 11.52
N CYS A 599 -60.83 -10.27 11.51
CA CYS A 599 -59.88 -10.03 12.60
C CYS A 599 -59.75 -11.17 13.63
N PHE A 600 -58.60 -11.85 13.62
CA PHE A 600 -57.99 -12.28 14.88
C PHE A 600 -56.48 -12.05 14.82
N VAL A 601 -56.05 -11.27 15.80
CA VAL A 601 -54.67 -11.09 16.26
C VAL A 601 -54.14 -12.44 16.77
N ALA A 602 -52.94 -12.81 16.35
CA ALA A 602 -52.05 -13.80 16.98
C ALA A 602 -50.64 -13.27 16.71
N ASP A 603 -49.87 -12.71 17.64
CA ASP A 603 -49.33 -13.25 18.90
C ASP A 603 -48.64 -14.61 18.70
N GLU A 604 -47.33 -14.52 18.46
CA GLU A 604 -46.45 -15.66 18.28
C GLU A 604 -46.14 -16.31 19.64
N VAL A 605 -46.52 -17.57 19.75
CA VAL A 605 -46.23 -18.44 20.89
C VAL A 605 -44.78 -18.94 20.79
N PHE A 606 -44.00 -18.54 21.79
CA PHE A 606 -42.82 -19.25 22.29
C PHE A 606 -43.16 -20.73 22.57
N VAL A 607 -42.27 -21.64 22.19
CA VAL A 607 -42.16 -22.95 22.87
C VAL A 607 -40.75 -23.06 23.44
N ASP A 608 -40.75 -23.20 24.76
CA ASP A 608 -39.62 -23.24 25.67
C ASP A 608 -38.81 -24.54 25.60
N GLU A 609 -37.51 -24.34 25.84
CA GLU A 609 -36.71 -25.02 26.88
C GLU A 609 -36.72 -26.56 26.96
N MET A 610 -35.57 -27.15 26.60
CA MET A 610 -35.10 -28.40 27.22
C MET A 610 -33.71 -28.14 27.84
N THR A 611 -33.76 -28.00 29.16
CA THR A 611 -32.71 -28.08 30.19
C THR A 611 -31.33 -28.59 29.74
N ILE A 612 -30.29 -27.74 29.88
CA ILE A 612 -28.90 -28.17 30.01
C ILE A 612 -28.38 -27.64 31.35
N SER A 613 -28.15 -28.56 32.29
CA SER A 613 -27.48 -28.34 33.56
C SER A 613 -26.05 -27.78 33.36
N PRO A 614 -25.60 -26.80 34.16
CA PRO A 614 -24.23 -26.30 34.08
C PRO A 614 -23.32 -27.19 34.93
N GLY A 615 -22.39 -27.89 34.26
CA GLY A 615 -21.40 -28.72 34.91
C GLY A 615 -20.12 -28.80 34.10
N VAL A 616 -19.06 -28.17 34.65
CA VAL A 616 -17.62 -28.38 34.43
C VAL A 616 -16.89 -27.41 33.47
N PRO A 617 -15.70 -26.91 33.88
CA PRO A 617 -15.13 -25.62 33.47
C PRO A 617 -13.85 -25.72 32.62
N GLY A 618 -13.50 -24.64 31.91
CA GLY A 618 -12.18 -24.48 31.30
C GLY A 618 -12.15 -23.51 30.12
N GLY A 619 -11.87 -22.23 30.39
CA GLY A 619 -11.55 -21.22 29.37
C GLY A 619 -12.11 -19.83 29.67
N PRO A 620 -11.35 -18.91 30.31
CA PRO A 620 -11.82 -17.55 30.57
C PRO A 620 -11.68 -16.65 29.33
N ASN A 621 -12.61 -15.69 29.24
CA ASN A 621 -12.70 -14.54 28.33
C ASN A 621 -13.56 -14.72 27.06
N VAL A 622 -14.85 -15.01 27.27
CA VAL A 622 -15.93 -14.39 26.49
C VAL A 622 -16.95 -13.81 27.49
N SER A 623 -16.69 -12.59 27.97
CA SER A 623 -17.73 -11.79 28.63
C SER A 623 -18.64 -11.20 27.56
N LEU A 624 -19.78 -11.87 27.36
CA LEU A 624 -20.89 -11.37 26.56
C LEU A 624 -21.48 -10.15 27.27
N VAL A 625 -21.43 -9.00 26.61
CA VAL A 625 -22.24 -7.82 26.93
C VAL A 625 -23.72 -8.24 26.87
N PRO A 626 -24.52 -7.97 27.91
CA PRO A 626 -25.93 -8.38 27.93
C PRO A 626 -26.75 -7.57 26.91
N PRO A 627 -27.79 -8.16 26.29
CA PRO A 627 -28.66 -7.45 25.37
C PRO A 627 -29.60 -6.52 26.13
N SER A 628 -29.48 -5.20 25.90
CA SER A 628 -30.45 -4.23 26.41
C SER A 628 -31.76 -4.34 25.63
N ARG A 629 -32.75 -4.98 26.25
CA ARG A 629 -34.11 -5.16 25.74
C ARG A 629 -34.95 -3.94 26.10
N ARG A 630 -35.28 -3.09 25.13
CA ARG A 630 -36.36 -2.10 25.24
C ARG A 630 -37.69 -2.84 25.45
N LYS A 631 -38.40 -2.54 26.54
CA LYS A 631 -39.83 -2.84 26.72
C LYS A 631 -40.64 -1.54 26.70
N GLN A 632 -41.76 -1.58 26.01
CA GLN A 632 -42.75 -0.51 25.88
C GLN A 632 -43.90 -0.64 26.90
N SER A 633 -44.52 0.51 27.18
CA SER A 633 -45.90 0.78 27.64
C SER A 633 -46.17 0.64 29.16
N PRO A 634 -47.14 1.37 29.78
CA PRO A 634 -48.33 2.00 29.19
C PRO A 634 -48.64 3.46 29.62
N ASN A 635 -49.55 4.12 28.92
CA ASN A 635 -50.29 5.31 29.38
C ASN A 635 -51.66 4.83 29.89
N PRO A 636 -52.22 5.39 30.98
CA PRO A 636 -53.46 6.19 30.84
C PRO A 636 -53.58 7.34 31.89
N GLN A 637 -53.89 8.57 31.46
CA GLN A 637 -55.21 9.26 31.49
C GLN A 637 -55.68 9.84 32.84
N GLY A 638 -56.19 11.08 32.76
CA GLY A 638 -56.78 11.91 33.82
C GLY A 638 -56.27 13.35 33.69
N THR A 639 -56.59 14.11 32.65
CA THR A 639 -57.83 14.91 32.46
C THR A 639 -58.06 15.83 33.67
N VAL A 640 -57.90 17.15 33.56
CA VAL A 640 -59.03 18.10 33.48
C VAL A 640 -58.56 19.52 33.07
N ILE A 641 -59.00 19.97 31.88
CA ILE A 641 -59.74 21.22 31.58
C ILE A 641 -59.11 22.56 32.05
N ARG A 642 -58.63 23.46 31.17
CA ARG A 642 -59.33 24.44 30.29
C ARG A 642 -58.18 25.15 29.53
N THR A 643 -58.09 25.35 28.20
CA THR A 643 -59.05 25.79 27.17
C THR A 643 -58.55 25.38 25.75
N LYS A 644 -59.51 25.15 24.85
CA LYS A 644 -59.43 24.85 23.39
C LYS A 644 -58.60 25.92 22.62
N GLY A 645 -57.96 25.70 21.47
CA GLY A 645 -57.92 24.57 20.52
C GLY A 645 -56.87 24.83 19.42
N ASN A 646 -56.56 23.78 18.64
CA ASN A 646 -55.61 23.74 17.53
C ASN A 646 -56.00 24.65 16.35
N ALA A 647 -55.00 25.28 15.69
CA ALA A 647 -54.76 25.20 14.24
C ALA A 647 -53.72 26.25 13.75
N ILE A 648 -52.68 25.75 13.07
CA ILE A 648 -52.23 26.18 11.74
C ILE A 648 -51.43 27.51 11.58
N SER A 649 -50.46 27.42 10.68
CA SER A 649 -49.83 28.46 9.84
C SER A 649 -48.56 29.16 10.33
N LEU A 650 -47.50 28.86 9.58
CA LEU A 650 -46.59 29.83 8.99
C LEU A 650 -47.33 31.09 8.50
N ALA A 651 -47.08 32.25 9.10
CA ALA A 651 -46.82 33.54 8.44
C ALA A 651 -46.81 34.70 9.44
N HIS A 652 -46.01 35.72 9.12
CA HIS A 652 -46.00 37.09 9.64
C HIS A 652 -45.40 37.41 11.03
N ALA A 653 -44.16 37.90 10.98
CA ALA A 653 -43.81 39.22 11.52
C ALA A 653 -42.67 39.78 10.63
N PHE A 654 -43.01 40.49 9.55
CA PHE A 654 -42.76 41.93 9.43
C PHE A 654 -41.74 42.48 10.44
N SER A 655 -40.51 42.67 9.96
CA SER A 655 -39.61 43.70 10.46
C SER A 655 -40.30 45.06 10.35
N GLY A 656 -40.42 45.78 11.48
CA GLY A 656 -40.88 47.17 11.50
C GLY A 656 -39.94 48.13 10.76
N PRO A 657 -40.33 49.41 10.61
CA PRO A 657 -39.51 50.41 9.95
C PRO A 657 -38.28 50.77 10.78
N LEU A 658 -37.19 51.13 10.09
CA LEU A 658 -35.92 51.56 10.69
C LEU A 658 -36.11 52.87 11.51
N PRO A 659 -35.37 53.05 12.63
CA PRO A 659 -35.38 54.29 13.40
C PRO A 659 -34.93 55.53 12.57
N PRO A 660 -35.49 56.72 12.84
CA PRO A 660 -35.39 57.91 11.98
C PRO A 660 -34.02 58.61 11.93
N HIS A 661 -32.99 58.07 12.58
CA HIS A 661 -31.64 58.65 12.58
C HIS A 661 -30.67 57.94 11.62
N ILE A 662 -31.13 56.94 10.86
CA ILE A 662 -30.33 56.23 9.85
C ILE A 662 -30.70 56.78 8.47
N THR A 663 -29.80 57.57 7.88
CA THR A 663 -29.94 58.12 6.52
C THR A 663 -29.00 57.39 5.54
N HIS A 664 -29.28 57.49 4.23
CA HIS A 664 -28.50 56.88 3.14
C HIS A 664 -27.00 57.29 3.12
N LEU A 665 -26.61 58.30 3.90
CA LEU A 665 -25.24 58.80 3.99
C LEU A 665 -24.44 58.16 5.14
N ASN A 666 -25.07 57.61 6.19
CA ASN A 666 -24.39 57.20 7.43
C ASN A 666 -24.41 55.68 7.69
N TRP A 667 -24.94 54.88 6.77
CA TRP A 667 -25.03 53.40 6.92
C TRP A 667 -23.65 52.69 6.92
N ARG A 668 -22.58 53.34 6.47
CA ARG A 668 -21.25 52.70 6.33
C ARG A 668 -20.38 52.67 7.60
N GLU A 669 -20.75 53.35 8.68
CA GLU A 669 -19.91 53.44 9.87
C GLU A 669 -20.18 52.35 10.93
N SER A 670 -21.23 51.52 10.75
CA SER A 670 -21.66 50.52 11.74
C SER A 670 -21.59 49.04 11.28
N SER A 671 -20.90 48.73 10.17
CA SER A 671 -20.69 47.33 9.75
C SER A 671 -19.29 46.79 10.14
N PRO A 672 -19.17 45.55 10.65
CA PRO A 672 -17.88 44.97 11.06
C PRO A 672 -16.92 44.80 9.88
N ARG A 673 -15.64 45.14 10.12
CA ARG A 673 -14.51 45.07 9.18
C ARG A 673 -14.27 43.62 8.73
N ASN A 674 -14.64 43.26 7.50
CA ASN A 674 -14.02 42.17 6.72
C ASN A 674 -14.53 42.16 5.26
N SER A 675 -13.93 42.99 4.41
CA SER A 675 -13.92 42.83 2.95
C SER A 675 -12.74 43.63 2.35
N PRO A 676 -11.86 43.03 1.52
CA PRO A 676 -10.67 43.69 1.00
C PRO A 676 -10.96 44.56 -0.24
N PRO A 677 -10.11 45.58 -0.53
CA PRO A 677 -10.21 46.45 -1.70
C PRO A 677 -9.62 45.80 -2.97
N CYS A 678 -10.22 46.08 -4.14
CA CYS A 678 -9.73 45.73 -5.47
C CYS A 678 -9.09 46.96 -6.17
N SER A 679 -7.78 46.92 -6.44
CA SER A 679 -7.08 47.34 -7.68
C SER A 679 -5.55 47.16 -7.50
N PRO A 680 -4.77 46.99 -8.59
CA PRO A 680 -3.80 45.91 -8.70
C PRO A 680 -2.43 46.29 -8.14
N ARG A 681 -1.88 45.41 -7.31
CA ARG A 681 -0.42 45.31 -7.14
C ARG A 681 0.02 44.02 -7.82
N VAL A 682 0.92 44.19 -8.79
CA VAL A 682 1.63 43.09 -9.45
C VAL A 682 2.44 42.37 -8.37
N PHE A 683 2.11 41.12 -8.09
CA PHE A 683 2.96 40.24 -7.30
C PHE A 683 3.15 38.93 -8.05
N GLU A 684 4.42 38.69 -8.38
CA GLU A 684 4.92 37.59 -9.17
C GLU A 684 4.77 36.27 -8.39
N ASN A 685 4.09 35.31 -9.02
CA ASN A 685 3.92 33.96 -8.50
C ASN A 685 5.25 33.20 -8.62
N THR A 686 5.84 32.82 -7.49
CA THR A 686 6.84 31.74 -7.45
C THR A 686 6.11 30.47 -7.05
N SER A 687 5.60 29.76 -8.05
CA SER A 687 4.88 28.49 -7.88
C SER A 687 5.86 27.38 -7.47
N ASP A 688 5.71 26.88 -6.26
CA ASP A 688 6.41 25.70 -5.75
C ASP A 688 5.94 24.44 -6.52
N GLY A 689 6.82 23.90 -7.37
CA GLY A 689 6.53 22.78 -8.28
C GLY A 689 6.75 21.39 -7.68
N SER A 690 7.18 21.32 -6.43
CA SER A 690 7.55 20.10 -5.68
C SER A 690 6.47 19.00 -5.72
N HIS A 691 5.19 19.35 -5.57
CA HIS A 691 4.09 18.38 -5.64
C HIS A 691 3.84 17.80 -7.03
N ILE A 692 4.09 18.59 -8.08
CA ILE A 692 3.97 18.10 -9.45
C ILE A 692 5.11 17.11 -9.72
N PHE A 693 6.33 17.43 -9.29
CA PHE A 693 7.46 16.51 -9.42
C PHE A 693 7.26 15.21 -8.64
N HIS A 694 6.66 15.24 -7.44
CA HIS A 694 6.30 14.02 -6.70
C HIS A 694 5.34 13.13 -7.50
N ARG A 695 4.30 13.75 -8.09
CA ARG A 695 3.29 13.05 -8.92
C ARG A 695 3.85 12.56 -10.25
N LEU A 696 4.79 13.28 -10.83
CA LEU A 696 5.47 12.83 -12.04
C LEU A 696 6.45 11.69 -11.74
N ASN A 697 7.12 11.71 -10.58
CA ASN A 697 7.97 10.60 -10.12
C ASN A 697 7.17 9.32 -9.82
N GLU A 698 5.87 9.44 -9.53
CA GLU A 698 4.93 8.31 -9.40
C GLU A 698 4.52 7.71 -10.76
N LEU A 699 4.82 8.35 -11.90
CA LEU A 699 4.51 7.79 -13.22
C LEU A 699 5.35 6.53 -13.44
N SER A 700 4.68 5.38 -13.51
CA SER A 700 5.28 4.08 -13.84
C SER A 700 5.01 3.70 -15.30
N GLY A 701 5.92 2.95 -15.93
CA GLY A 701 5.83 2.57 -17.35
C GLY A 701 7.20 2.64 -18.04
N THR A 702 7.28 2.23 -19.31
CA THR A 702 8.53 2.35 -20.09
C THR A 702 8.89 3.83 -20.29
N LEU A 703 10.17 4.14 -20.52
CA LEU A 703 10.65 5.52 -20.77
C LEU A 703 9.78 6.25 -21.81
N GLY A 704 9.47 5.57 -22.92
CA GLY A 704 8.60 6.08 -23.98
C GLY A 704 7.16 6.36 -23.54
N GLN A 705 6.58 5.54 -22.68
CA GLN A 705 5.23 5.73 -22.14
C GLN A 705 5.16 6.91 -21.16
N ARG A 706 6.14 7.01 -20.26
CA ARG A 706 6.27 8.14 -19.33
C ARG A 706 6.52 9.45 -20.12
N TYR A 707 7.31 9.39 -21.19
CA TYR A 707 7.61 10.54 -22.06
C TYR A 707 6.38 11.01 -22.83
N ALA A 708 5.60 10.08 -23.38
CA ALA A 708 4.35 10.36 -24.07
C ALA A 708 3.30 10.94 -23.10
N ALA A 709 3.18 10.39 -21.89
CA ALA A 709 2.27 10.89 -20.86
C ALA A 709 2.57 12.35 -20.49
N VAL A 710 3.84 12.69 -20.24
CA VAL A 710 4.22 14.07 -19.92
C VAL A 710 4.07 15.00 -21.13
N SER A 711 4.35 14.51 -22.35
CA SER A 711 4.11 15.28 -23.58
C SER A 711 2.63 15.60 -23.79
N ALA A 712 1.73 14.69 -23.44
CA ALA A 712 0.29 14.93 -23.46
C ALA A 712 -0.12 16.01 -22.44
N VAL A 713 0.39 15.95 -21.20
CA VAL A 713 0.12 16.98 -20.18
C VAL A 713 0.70 18.35 -20.58
N MET A 714 1.87 18.37 -21.24
CA MET A 714 2.45 19.60 -21.80
C MET A 714 1.56 20.21 -22.89
N SER A 715 0.99 19.39 -23.78
CA SER A 715 0.09 19.86 -24.83
C SER A 715 -1.20 20.46 -24.24
N GLU A 716 -1.72 19.86 -23.16
CA GLU A 716 -2.90 20.34 -22.47
C GLU A 716 -2.61 21.63 -21.67
N ALA A 717 -1.41 21.75 -21.10
CA ALA A 717 -0.94 22.99 -20.46
C ALA A 717 -0.86 24.15 -21.45
N LEU A 718 -0.41 23.92 -22.69
CA LEU A 718 -0.43 24.91 -23.77
C LEU A 718 -1.86 25.25 -24.21
N ARG A 719 -2.74 24.25 -24.35
CA ARG A 719 -4.15 24.44 -24.68
C ARG A 719 -4.87 25.35 -23.67
N PHE A 720 -4.55 25.21 -22.39
CA PHE A 720 -5.06 26.06 -21.30
C PHE A 720 -4.24 27.33 -21.05
N LYS A 721 -3.28 27.66 -21.91
CA LYS A 721 -2.42 28.85 -21.82
C LYS A 721 -1.64 28.97 -20.50
N ARG A 722 -1.24 27.84 -19.91
CA ARG A 722 -0.44 27.77 -18.67
C ARG A 722 1.04 27.60 -19.01
N CYS A 723 1.66 28.69 -19.49
CA CYS A 723 3.06 28.68 -19.97
C CYS A 723 4.08 28.28 -18.90
N SER A 724 3.89 28.66 -17.63
CA SER A 724 4.79 28.30 -16.53
C SER A 724 4.77 26.80 -16.20
N LEU A 725 3.59 26.16 -16.23
CA LEU A 725 3.46 24.72 -16.08
C LEU A 725 4.09 23.97 -17.26
N TYR A 726 3.90 24.48 -18.47
CA TYR A 726 4.53 23.92 -19.66
C TYR A 726 6.06 23.94 -19.57
N LEU A 727 6.66 25.05 -19.11
CA LEU A 727 8.10 25.14 -18.90
C LEU A 727 8.59 24.16 -17.82
N LEU A 728 7.86 24.05 -16.70
CA LEU A 728 8.21 23.12 -15.61
C LEU A 728 8.10 21.64 -16.03
N LEU A 729 7.08 21.28 -16.80
CA LEU A 729 6.91 19.94 -17.37
C LEU A 729 7.91 19.63 -18.47
N ARG A 730 8.31 20.64 -19.26
CA ARG A 730 9.39 20.53 -20.25
C ARG A 730 10.69 20.15 -19.55
N ASP A 731 11.00 20.82 -18.44
CA ASP A 731 12.23 20.58 -17.68
C ASP A 731 12.20 19.20 -17.00
N TRP A 732 11.05 18.74 -16.48
CA TRP A 732 10.90 17.38 -15.97
C TRP A 732 10.94 16.30 -17.06
N ARG A 733 10.36 16.56 -18.23
CA ARG A 733 10.43 15.61 -19.36
C ARG A 733 11.86 15.39 -19.83
N SER A 734 12.69 16.44 -19.77
CA SER A 734 14.13 16.34 -19.98
C SER A 734 14.82 15.54 -18.87
N TRP A 735 14.33 15.59 -17.63
CA TRP A 735 14.79 14.73 -16.52
C TRP A 735 14.37 13.27 -16.68
N LEU A 736 13.16 12.99 -17.17
CA LEU A 736 12.65 11.64 -17.42
C LEU A 736 13.47 10.88 -18.47
N LEU A 737 14.03 11.59 -19.46
CA LEU A 737 14.94 11.03 -20.45
C LEU A 737 16.34 10.72 -19.89
N ARG A 738 16.62 11.01 -18.60
CA ARG A 738 17.84 10.55 -17.94
C ARG A 738 17.64 9.08 -17.58
N ASP A 739 18.39 8.22 -18.28
CA ASP A 739 18.42 6.76 -18.12
C ASP A 739 18.52 6.33 -16.64
N ASP A 740 17.76 5.28 -16.25
CA ASP A 740 17.98 4.55 -14.99
C ASP A 740 19.26 3.68 -15.06
N SER A 741 19.83 3.50 -16.25
CA SER A 741 21.19 2.98 -16.43
C SER A 741 22.23 4.03 -16.05
N LEU A 742 23.43 3.58 -15.67
CA LEU A 742 24.60 4.48 -15.57
C LEU A 742 24.72 5.32 -16.85
N PRO A 743 25.04 6.63 -16.76
CA PRO A 743 25.21 7.46 -17.94
C PRO A 743 26.16 6.81 -18.94
N THR A 744 25.80 6.79 -20.23
CA THR A 744 26.67 6.22 -21.26
C THR A 744 28.02 6.96 -21.24
N LEU A 745 29.09 6.23 -20.92
CA LEU A 745 30.44 6.78 -20.86
C LEU A 745 31.00 6.98 -22.27
N VAL A 746 30.63 8.08 -22.91
CA VAL A 746 31.05 8.39 -24.29
C VAL A 746 32.57 8.60 -24.34
N GLY A 747 33.26 7.84 -25.20
CA GLY A 747 34.70 7.97 -25.44
C GLY A 747 35.60 7.10 -24.56
N LEU A 748 35.03 6.16 -23.80
CA LEU A 748 35.78 5.14 -23.05
C LEU A 748 35.53 3.75 -23.61
N ASP A 749 36.58 2.94 -23.63
CA ASP A 749 36.51 1.54 -24.05
C ASP A 749 35.96 0.70 -22.89
N GLN A 750 34.80 0.07 -23.11
CA GLN A 750 34.07 -0.68 -22.09
C GLN A 750 34.53 -2.14 -21.99
N ASP A 751 35.48 -2.55 -22.84
CA ASP A 751 35.92 -3.95 -22.94
C ASP A 751 36.98 -4.34 -21.89
N ALA A 752 37.60 -3.37 -21.20
CA ALA A 752 38.61 -3.63 -20.17
C ALA A 752 38.50 -2.67 -18.96
N MET A 753 38.31 -3.23 -17.76
CA MET A 753 38.37 -2.49 -16.50
C MET A 753 39.77 -2.53 -15.90
N VAL A 754 40.30 -1.36 -15.53
CA VAL A 754 41.64 -1.22 -14.94
C VAL A 754 41.55 -0.35 -13.69
N LEU A 755 41.95 -0.91 -12.55
CA LEU A 755 42.14 -0.13 -11.31
C LEU A 755 43.41 -0.58 -10.61
N VAL A 756 44.16 0.39 -10.07
CA VAL A 756 45.35 0.10 -9.28
C VAL A 756 45.00 0.26 -7.80
N VAL A 757 44.98 -0.86 -7.08
CA VAL A 757 44.71 -0.90 -5.63
C VAL A 757 45.85 -1.66 -4.98
N GLU A 758 46.36 -1.17 -3.84
CA GLU A 758 47.53 -1.75 -3.15
C GLU A 758 48.82 -1.84 -3.98
N GLY A 759 48.91 -1.12 -5.09
CA GLY A 759 50.07 -1.14 -5.99
C GLY A 759 50.03 -2.23 -7.05
N GLU A 760 48.98 -3.07 -7.07
CA GLU A 760 48.75 -4.05 -8.12
C GLU A 760 47.73 -3.51 -9.13
N LYS A 761 48.05 -3.65 -10.42
CA LYS A 761 47.16 -3.31 -11.53
C LYS A 761 46.28 -4.51 -11.82
N ARG A 762 45.00 -4.43 -11.47
CA ARG A 762 44.05 -5.52 -11.69
C ARG A 762 43.27 -5.30 -12.99
N LEU A 763 43.25 -6.33 -13.83
CA LEU A 763 42.52 -6.39 -15.10
C LEU A 763 41.45 -7.47 -14.96
N ASP A 764 40.28 -7.13 -14.43
CA ASP A 764 39.18 -8.09 -14.33
C ASP A 764 38.36 -8.04 -15.64
N ALA A 765 38.49 -9.08 -16.45
CA ALA A 765 37.55 -9.33 -17.54
C ALA A 765 36.32 -10.04 -16.94
N ALA A 766 35.17 -9.36 -16.95
CA ALA A 766 33.83 -9.85 -16.60
C ALA A 766 33.39 -9.81 -15.10
N THR A 767 33.37 -8.61 -14.49
CA THR A 767 32.46 -8.27 -13.37
C THR A 767 31.83 -6.90 -13.61
N ASP A 768 30.59 -6.70 -13.19
CA ASP A 768 29.86 -5.44 -13.31
C ASP A 768 30.40 -4.36 -12.34
N VAL A 769 30.13 -3.07 -12.63
CA VAL A 769 30.64 -1.93 -11.84
C VAL A 769 30.20 -1.98 -10.38
N GLU A 770 29.01 -2.51 -10.09
CA GLU A 770 28.52 -2.64 -8.71
C GLU A 770 29.35 -3.68 -7.94
N SER A 771 29.58 -4.86 -8.52
CA SER A 771 30.46 -5.88 -7.95
C SER A 771 31.88 -5.37 -7.70
N ALA A 772 32.45 -4.59 -8.64
CA ALA A 772 33.76 -3.97 -8.46
C ALA A 772 33.78 -2.95 -7.30
N THR A 773 32.70 -2.20 -7.13
CA THR A 773 32.52 -1.25 -6.03
C THR A 773 32.43 -1.95 -4.68
N ASP A 774 31.60 -3.00 -4.59
CA ASP A 774 31.42 -3.77 -3.35
C ASP A 774 32.72 -4.50 -2.95
N TRP A 775 33.47 -5.00 -3.93
CA TRP A 775 34.81 -5.54 -3.73
C TRP A 775 35.76 -4.49 -3.15
N LEU A 776 35.86 -3.29 -3.75
CA LEU A 776 36.72 -2.21 -3.28
C LEU A 776 36.43 -1.86 -1.81
N LEU A 777 35.15 -1.81 -1.43
CA LEU A 777 34.73 -1.52 -0.07
C LEU A 777 34.95 -2.69 0.91
N SER A 778 35.20 -3.91 0.41
CA SER A 778 35.51 -5.09 1.24
C SER A 778 37.00 -5.21 1.59
N LEU A 779 37.86 -4.39 1.01
CA LEU A 779 39.31 -4.48 1.21
C LEU A 779 39.74 -4.00 2.61
N PRO A 780 40.53 -4.82 3.35
CA PRO A 780 41.03 -4.44 4.68
C PRO A 780 41.89 -3.17 4.70
N SER A 781 42.67 -2.92 3.64
CA SER A 781 43.48 -1.70 3.52
C SER A 781 42.63 -0.42 3.40
N MET A 782 41.46 -0.50 2.76
CA MET A 782 40.49 0.60 2.66
C MET A 782 39.79 0.84 4.00
N GLU A 783 39.49 -0.21 4.74
CA GLU A 783 38.95 -0.12 6.11
C GLU A 783 39.95 0.51 7.09
N GLN A 784 41.22 0.11 7.03
CA GLN A 784 42.29 0.65 7.88
C GLN A 784 42.58 2.12 7.58
N SER A 785 42.65 2.50 6.29
CA SER A 785 42.87 3.89 5.87
C SER A 785 41.69 4.80 6.26
N SER A 786 40.46 4.33 6.09
CA SER A 786 39.25 5.05 6.53
C SER A 786 39.23 5.22 8.05
N SER A 787 39.52 4.17 8.82
CA SER A 787 39.60 4.24 10.29
C SER A 787 40.66 5.25 10.78
N THR A 788 41.82 5.28 10.12
CA THR A 788 42.89 6.25 10.42
C THR A 788 42.45 7.69 10.09
N PHE A 789 41.72 7.87 9.00
CA PHE A 789 41.15 9.15 8.58
C PHE A 789 40.09 9.66 9.56
N HIS A 790 39.20 8.80 10.09
CA HIS A 790 38.22 9.18 11.12
C HIS A 790 38.89 9.60 12.43
N GLY A 791 40.01 8.97 12.79
CA GLY A 791 40.76 9.25 14.02
C GLY A 791 41.42 10.64 14.07
N ARG A 792 41.58 11.31 12.92
CA ARG A 792 42.24 12.62 12.80
C ARG A 792 41.26 13.67 12.28
N LYS A 793 40.62 14.39 13.21
CA LYS A 793 39.63 15.44 12.90
C LYS A 793 40.15 16.84 13.25
N GLU A 794 40.26 17.71 12.25
CA GLU A 794 40.73 19.09 12.41
C GLU A 794 39.58 20.10 12.24
N SER A 795 39.57 21.16 13.05
CA SER A 795 38.60 22.26 12.89
C SER A 795 39.28 23.47 12.23
N VAL A 796 38.85 23.82 11.02
CA VAL A 796 39.46 24.91 10.24
C VAL A 796 38.60 26.17 10.36
N SER A 797 39.18 27.24 10.90
CA SER A 797 38.50 28.52 11.12
C SER A 797 39.09 29.71 10.36
N SER A 798 40.25 29.53 9.74
CA SER A 798 40.96 30.57 8.95
C SER A 798 41.00 30.17 7.48
N GLU A 799 40.94 31.16 6.58
CA GLU A 799 41.13 31.01 5.13
C GLU A 799 42.61 30.90 4.72
N ALA A 800 43.53 31.07 5.68
CA ALA A 800 44.96 31.12 5.41
C ALA A 800 45.44 29.87 4.66
N ASP A 801 45.98 30.07 3.45
CA ASP A 801 46.58 29.03 2.61
C ASP A 801 45.60 27.90 2.22
N LEU A 802 44.29 28.20 2.20
CA LEU A 802 43.21 27.25 1.95
C LEU A 802 42.39 27.60 0.71
N LEU A 803 42.27 26.65 -0.21
CA LEU A 803 41.32 26.70 -1.33
C LEU A 803 40.10 25.82 -1.03
N TYR A 804 39.01 26.46 -0.63
CA TYR A 804 37.74 25.77 -0.33
C TYR A 804 36.85 25.66 -1.58
N VAL A 805 36.29 24.47 -1.82
CA VAL A 805 35.41 24.15 -2.95
C VAL A 805 34.01 23.81 -2.41
N HIS A 806 32.98 24.54 -2.86
CA HIS A 806 31.59 24.27 -2.49
C HIS A 806 30.99 23.15 -3.35
N GLN A 807 29.82 22.65 -2.95
CA GLN A 807 29.04 21.71 -3.74
C GLN A 807 28.82 22.22 -5.17
N GLY A 808 29.06 21.35 -6.17
CA GLY A 808 28.95 21.66 -7.60
C GLY A 808 30.18 22.37 -8.20
N GLU A 809 31.23 22.59 -7.43
CA GLU A 809 32.45 23.26 -7.88
C GLU A 809 33.61 22.28 -8.10
N VAL A 810 34.55 22.69 -8.95
CA VAL A 810 35.85 22.02 -9.14
C VAL A 810 36.96 23.06 -9.09
N ALA A 811 38.09 22.71 -8.49
CA ALA A 811 39.32 23.47 -8.59
C ALA A 811 40.45 22.56 -9.07
N THR A 812 41.20 23.03 -10.08
CA THR A 812 42.37 22.33 -10.64
C THR A 812 43.59 23.22 -10.48
N LEU A 813 44.64 22.67 -9.87
CA LEU A 813 45.93 23.30 -9.62
C LEU A 813 46.99 22.69 -10.55
N SER A 814 47.68 23.52 -11.31
CA SER A 814 48.89 23.15 -12.06
C SER A 814 50.10 23.26 -11.14
N ILE A 815 50.69 22.14 -10.77
CA ILE A 815 51.85 22.07 -9.89
C ILE A 815 53.12 22.09 -10.76
N ASN A 816 53.91 23.17 -10.68
CA ASN A 816 55.23 23.19 -11.30
C ASN A 816 56.32 22.69 -10.33
N PRO A 817 57.42 22.11 -10.83
CA PRO A 817 58.57 21.72 -9.99
C PRO A 817 59.15 22.90 -9.19
N ILE A 818 58.98 24.13 -9.68
CA ILE A 818 59.41 25.36 -9.00
C ILE A 818 58.51 25.66 -7.79
N ASP A 819 57.22 25.32 -7.83
CA ASP A 819 56.28 25.52 -6.72
C ASP A 819 56.53 24.54 -5.55
N LEU A 820 57.21 23.42 -5.82
CA LEU A 820 57.73 22.49 -4.81
C LEU A 820 59.03 22.99 -4.16
N ALA A 821 59.79 23.87 -4.83
CA ALA A 821 61.12 24.33 -4.42
C ALA A 821 61.15 25.79 -3.91
N ALA A 822 60.20 26.63 -4.31
CA ALA A 822 60.19 28.06 -4.04
C ALA A 822 59.59 28.39 -2.66
N GLY A 823 60.47 28.43 -1.65
CA GLY A 823 60.34 29.42 -0.60
C GLY A 823 60.87 30.77 -1.11
N ARG A 824 60.00 31.77 -1.20
CA ARG A 824 60.28 33.20 -1.54
C ARG A 824 60.43 33.51 -3.04
N GLY A 825 59.40 34.17 -3.61
CA GLY A 825 59.56 35.03 -4.80
C GLY A 825 58.51 34.95 -5.90
N GLY A 826 57.62 33.95 -5.92
CA GLY A 826 56.55 33.79 -6.92
C GLY A 826 55.15 33.77 -6.32
N ARG A 827 54.12 34.08 -7.12
CA ARG A 827 52.69 34.07 -6.72
C ARG A 827 52.34 32.72 -6.07
N ARG A 828 51.98 32.73 -4.78
CA ARG A 828 51.86 31.51 -3.97
C ARG A 828 50.55 30.75 -4.26
N LEU A 829 50.65 29.54 -4.83
CA LEU A 829 49.52 28.60 -4.91
C LEU A 829 49.12 28.12 -3.50
N PRO A 830 47.81 28.10 -3.16
CA PRO A 830 47.32 27.57 -1.90
C PRO A 830 47.79 26.14 -1.68
N SER A 831 48.40 25.84 -0.53
CA SER A 831 48.97 24.51 -0.25
C SER A 831 47.92 23.46 0.14
N CYS A 832 46.76 23.90 0.65
CA CYS A 832 45.66 23.05 1.09
C CYS A 832 44.41 23.24 0.23
N VAL A 833 43.78 22.13 -0.16
CA VAL A 833 42.44 22.11 -0.77
C VAL A 833 41.45 21.44 0.20
N ALA A 834 40.24 21.97 0.31
CA ALA A 834 39.24 21.40 1.21
C ALA A 834 37.80 21.53 0.69
N SER A 835 36.95 20.63 1.18
CA SER A 835 35.50 20.72 1.06
C SER A 835 34.84 20.05 2.28
N ASP A 836 33.59 20.42 2.58
CA ASP A 836 32.85 19.96 3.76
C ASP A 836 31.34 19.92 3.46
N ASP A 837 30.55 19.46 4.43
CA ASP A 837 29.09 19.22 4.36
C ASP A 837 28.67 18.11 3.38
N VAL A 838 29.49 17.06 3.27
CA VAL A 838 29.25 15.95 2.35
C VAL A 838 28.46 14.85 3.05
N THR A 839 27.22 14.67 2.62
CA THR A 839 26.28 13.66 3.13
C THR A 839 26.07 12.56 2.08
N SER A 840 25.15 12.76 1.14
CA SER A 840 24.90 11.89 -0.02
C SER A 840 25.78 12.23 -1.23
N CYS A 841 26.35 13.44 -1.25
CA CYS A 841 27.32 13.87 -2.26
C CYS A 841 28.64 13.10 -2.13
N LEU A 842 29.54 13.28 -3.10
CA LEU A 842 30.87 12.67 -3.15
C LEU A 842 31.95 13.74 -3.33
N LEU A 843 32.94 13.74 -2.44
CA LEU A 843 34.20 14.45 -2.63
C LEU A 843 35.20 13.55 -3.34
N ILE A 844 35.88 14.11 -4.33
CA ILE A 844 37.03 13.49 -4.96
C ILE A 844 38.20 14.46 -4.95
N VAL A 845 39.36 13.97 -4.52
CA VAL A 845 40.66 14.63 -4.73
C VAL A 845 41.51 13.75 -5.62
N VAL A 846 42.03 14.34 -6.70
CA VAL A 846 42.90 13.69 -7.67
C VAL A 846 44.24 14.40 -7.65
N HIS A 847 45.30 13.68 -7.28
CA HIS A 847 46.65 14.23 -7.21
C HIS A 847 47.60 13.42 -8.08
N SER A 848 48.26 14.09 -9.02
CA SER A 848 49.37 13.59 -9.83
C SER A 848 50.62 14.44 -9.61
N ARG A 849 51.72 14.13 -10.31
CA ARG A 849 52.95 14.91 -10.17
C ARG A 849 52.81 16.38 -10.59
N LYS A 850 51.97 16.67 -11.59
CA LYS A 850 51.77 18.03 -12.13
C LYS A 850 50.40 18.61 -11.82
N THR A 851 49.48 17.85 -11.22
CA THR A 851 48.10 18.31 -11.01
C THR A 851 47.58 17.97 -9.62
N CYS A 852 46.79 18.87 -9.06
CA CYS A 852 45.95 18.58 -7.91
C CYS A 852 44.55 19.13 -8.20
N ALA A 853 43.55 18.26 -8.24
CA ALA A 853 42.17 18.62 -8.47
C ALA A 853 41.29 18.19 -7.31
N ILE A 854 40.34 19.03 -6.93
CA ILE A 854 39.30 18.71 -5.95
C ILE A 854 37.94 19.05 -6.54
N ALA A 855 36.96 18.18 -6.37
CA ALA A 855 35.59 18.42 -6.76
C ALA A 855 34.59 17.90 -5.72
N HIS A 856 33.49 18.62 -5.59
CA HIS A 856 32.36 18.24 -4.75
C HIS A 856 31.15 17.97 -5.66
N MET A 857 30.85 16.69 -5.87
CA MET A 857 29.88 16.22 -6.86
C MET A 857 28.63 15.68 -6.17
N ASP A 858 27.46 16.06 -6.66
CA ASP A 858 26.14 15.72 -6.10
C ASP A 858 25.20 15.06 -7.13
N THR A 859 25.57 15.07 -8.42
CA THR A 859 24.78 14.48 -9.50
C THR A 859 25.68 13.73 -10.49
N PRO A 860 25.19 12.67 -11.16
CA PRO A 860 25.97 11.94 -12.16
C PRO A 860 26.45 12.81 -13.33
N ALA A 861 25.66 13.80 -13.77
CA ALA A 861 26.05 14.73 -14.83
C ALA A 861 27.30 15.55 -14.45
N ARG A 862 27.40 15.98 -13.18
CA ARG A 862 28.58 16.66 -12.67
C ARG A 862 29.80 15.75 -12.59
N VAL A 863 29.61 14.45 -12.30
CA VAL A 863 30.71 13.46 -12.38
C VAL A 863 31.26 13.38 -13.80
N VAL A 864 30.39 13.21 -14.81
CA VAL A 864 30.79 13.17 -16.22
C VAL A 864 31.51 14.45 -16.63
N SER A 865 30.94 15.61 -16.27
CA SER A 865 31.54 16.92 -16.53
C SER A 865 32.91 17.09 -15.86
N PHE A 866 33.08 16.57 -14.63
CA PHE A 866 34.34 16.62 -13.90
C PHE A 866 35.43 15.81 -14.61
N PHE A 867 35.16 14.55 -14.97
CA PHE A 867 36.15 13.71 -15.65
C PHE A 867 36.51 14.25 -17.04
N ASN A 868 35.55 14.83 -17.77
CA ASN A 868 35.83 15.52 -19.04
C ASN A 868 36.73 16.75 -18.86
N HIS A 869 36.45 17.57 -17.85
CA HIS A 869 37.29 18.73 -17.49
C HIS A 869 38.70 18.30 -17.08
N LEU A 870 38.80 17.28 -16.23
CA LEU A 870 40.04 16.73 -15.72
C LEU A 870 40.92 16.15 -16.85
N ARG A 871 40.33 15.38 -17.78
CA ARG A 871 41.04 14.87 -18.98
C ARG A 871 41.55 16.00 -19.87
N GLY A 872 40.74 17.03 -20.10
CA GLY A 872 41.18 18.22 -20.82
C GLY A 872 42.37 18.91 -20.15
N PHE A 873 42.35 19.02 -18.81
CA PHE A 873 43.43 19.62 -18.04
C PHE A 873 44.71 18.78 -18.08
N PHE A 874 44.60 17.45 -17.96
CA PHE A 874 45.73 16.54 -18.10
C PHE A 874 46.37 16.63 -19.48
N ASN A 875 45.57 16.68 -20.55
CA ASN A 875 46.06 16.82 -21.92
C ASN A 875 46.76 18.16 -22.13
N HIS A 876 46.25 19.24 -21.53
CA HIS A 876 46.89 20.56 -21.58
C HIS A 876 48.27 20.60 -20.89
N LEU A 877 48.45 19.86 -19.79
CA LEU A 877 49.72 19.81 -19.05
C LEU A 877 50.69 18.69 -19.49
N ASP A 878 50.27 17.88 -20.47
CA ASP A 878 50.94 16.64 -20.88
C ASP A 878 51.40 15.82 -19.64
N ASP A 879 50.46 15.61 -18.72
CA ASP A 879 50.71 14.80 -17.53
C ASP A 879 50.23 13.38 -17.77
N LYS A 880 51.13 12.41 -17.90
CA LYS A 880 50.79 10.99 -18.07
C LYS A 880 51.03 10.15 -16.81
N THR A 881 51.31 10.80 -15.67
CA THR A 881 51.64 10.10 -14.42
C THR A 881 50.41 9.47 -13.77
N ALA A 882 50.58 8.38 -13.03
CA ALA A 882 49.51 7.79 -12.24
C ALA A 882 48.96 8.80 -11.21
N SER A 883 47.65 8.77 -10.98
CA SER A 883 46.98 9.74 -10.11
C SER A 883 46.50 9.06 -8.82
N ASN A 884 46.90 9.60 -7.67
CA ASN A 884 46.34 9.22 -6.38
C ASN A 884 44.93 9.77 -6.21
N ILE A 885 44.02 8.94 -5.74
CA ILE A 885 42.60 9.26 -5.54
C ILE A 885 42.23 9.16 -4.07
N PHE A 886 41.51 10.18 -3.57
CA PHE A 886 40.92 10.21 -2.24
C PHE A 886 39.41 10.48 -2.35
N LEU A 887 38.59 9.56 -1.84
CA LEU A 887 37.13 9.63 -1.88
C LEU A 887 36.54 9.74 -0.48
N VAL A 888 35.61 10.67 -0.28
CA VAL A 888 34.86 10.83 0.98
C VAL A 888 33.40 11.17 0.67
N GLY A 889 32.43 10.49 1.28
CA GLY A 889 31.00 10.83 1.17
C GLY A 889 30.08 9.62 0.97
N SER A 890 29.02 9.80 0.17
CA SER A 890 28.08 8.75 -0.26
C SER A 890 27.49 7.92 0.89
N VAL A 891 26.78 8.57 1.82
CA VAL A 891 26.05 7.88 2.91
C VAL A 891 24.81 7.17 2.37
N ASN A 892 24.66 5.89 2.69
CA ASN A 892 23.53 5.07 2.26
C ASN A 892 22.40 5.09 3.32
N ASP A 893 21.26 5.68 2.98
CA ASP A 893 20.00 5.53 3.73
C ASP A 893 19.26 4.31 3.17
N MET A 894 19.16 3.24 3.98
CA MET A 894 18.57 1.95 3.57
C MET A 894 17.13 2.05 3.04
N SER A 895 16.44 3.17 3.27
CA SER A 895 15.10 3.42 2.72
C SER A 895 15.11 3.81 1.23
N LYS A 896 16.20 4.38 0.71
CA LYS A 896 16.41 4.77 -0.70
C LYS A 896 17.91 4.77 -1.05
N PRO A 897 18.52 3.63 -1.42
CA PRO A 897 19.92 3.60 -1.82
C PRO A 897 20.11 4.28 -3.19
N ASP A 898 20.58 5.53 -3.23
CA ASP A 898 21.01 6.17 -4.48
C ASP A 898 22.54 6.14 -4.59
N ARG A 899 23.07 5.09 -5.23
CA ARG A 899 24.52 4.88 -5.43
C ARG A 899 25.05 5.52 -6.72
N ARG A 900 24.21 6.24 -7.48
CA ARG A 900 24.55 6.63 -8.87
C ARG A 900 25.78 7.53 -8.98
N VAL A 901 25.96 8.48 -8.06
CA VAL A 901 27.15 9.35 -8.07
C VAL A 901 28.42 8.54 -7.83
N LEU A 902 28.40 7.60 -6.88
CA LEU A 902 29.53 6.74 -6.57
C LEU A 902 29.85 5.78 -7.71
N LEU A 903 28.84 5.06 -8.21
CA LEU A 903 29.00 4.10 -9.30
C LEU A 903 29.48 4.77 -10.60
N THR A 904 28.94 5.95 -10.94
CA THR A 904 29.40 6.72 -12.11
C THR A 904 30.87 7.15 -11.93
N THR A 905 31.26 7.54 -10.72
CA THR A 905 32.66 7.94 -10.42
C THR A 905 33.61 6.76 -10.58
N ILE A 906 33.25 5.60 -10.02
CA ILE A 906 34.05 4.37 -10.10
C ILE A 906 34.12 3.88 -11.55
N ALA A 907 33.02 3.92 -12.30
CA ALA A 907 33.00 3.53 -13.71
C ALA A 907 33.95 4.41 -14.54
N HIS A 908 33.96 5.73 -14.34
CA HIS A 908 34.90 6.63 -15.03
C HIS A 908 36.36 6.31 -14.73
N MET A 909 36.69 5.82 -13.53
CA MET A 909 38.05 5.39 -13.19
C MET A 909 38.39 4.02 -13.78
N LEU A 910 37.46 3.07 -13.76
CA LEU A 910 37.67 1.70 -14.25
C LEU A 910 37.88 1.64 -15.77
N TYR A 911 37.12 2.42 -16.54
CA TYR A 911 37.16 2.37 -18.00
C TYR A 911 38.15 3.35 -18.64
N ASP A 912 38.95 4.09 -17.84
CA ASP A 912 39.95 5.01 -18.38
C ASP A 912 41.26 4.29 -18.72
N GLN A 913 41.40 3.85 -19.97
CA GLN A 913 42.63 3.20 -20.44
C GLN A 913 43.82 4.17 -20.55
N GLY A 914 43.58 5.49 -20.51
CA GLY A 914 44.61 6.51 -20.69
C GLY A 914 45.43 6.80 -19.43
N ARG A 915 45.01 6.33 -18.25
CA ARG A 915 45.68 6.60 -16.97
C ARG A 915 45.39 5.55 -15.91
N ASP A 916 46.42 5.27 -15.10
CA ASP A 916 46.27 4.46 -13.89
C ASP A 916 45.83 5.32 -12.70
N TYR A 917 44.64 5.03 -12.16
CA TYR A 917 44.11 5.62 -10.93
C TYR A 917 44.45 4.75 -9.72
N VAL A 918 45.14 5.34 -8.72
CA VAL A 918 45.59 4.67 -7.50
C VAL A 918 44.74 5.14 -6.31
N ILE A 919 43.85 4.29 -5.82
CA ILE A 919 42.99 4.64 -4.67
C ILE A 919 43.79 4.58 -3.37
N ARG A 920 43.95 5.73 -2.70
CA ARG A 920 44.68 5.87 -1.42
C ARG A 920 43.76 5.97 -0.22
N LEU A 921 42.57 6.52 -0.40
CA LEU A 921 41.53 6.62 0.62
C LEU A 921 40.17 6.41 -0.04
N CYS A 922 39.38 5.48 0.51
CA CYS A 922 38.00 5.23 0.08
C CYS A 922 37.08 5.24 1.31
N CYS A 923 36.69 6.43 1.75
CA CYS A 923 35.83 6.63 2.93
C CYS A 923 34.39 6.92 2.47
N VAL A 924 33.71 5.89 1.95
CA VAL A 924 32.34 5.98 1.42
C VAL A 924 31.44 4.87 1.93
N GLU A 925 30.12 5.07 1.89
CA GLU A 925 29.10 4.08 2.32
C GLU A 925 29.44 3.44 3.68
N LYS A 926 29.52 2.09 3.75
CA LYS A 926 29.79 1.35 4.98
C LYS A 926 31.08 1.78 5.68
N LEU A 927 32.07 2.31 4.93
CA LEU A 927 33.34 2.79 5.46
C LEU A 927 33.24 4.24 6.00
N ASN A 928 32.14 4.95 5.81
CA ASN A 928 31.91 6.31 6.34
C ASN A 928 30.59 6.46 7.12
N THR A 929 29.91 5.35 7.45
CA THR A 929 28.63 5.39 8.17
C THR A 929 28.73 4.79 9.57
N VAL A 930 28.04 5.42 10.53
CA VAL A 930 27.84 4.89 11.87
C VAL A 930 26.37 4.96 12.26
N TRP A 931 25.86 3.87 12.85
CA TRP A 931 24.50 3.83 13.36
C TRP A 931 24.36 4.72 14.60
N ARG A 932 23.45 5.70 14.53
CA ARG A 932 23.10 6.56 15.66
C ARG A 932 21.60 6.75 15.76
N VAL A 933 21.11 6.94 16.98
CA VAL A 933 19.71 7.29 17.20
C VAL A 933 19.48 8.72 16.71
N CYS A 934 18.52 8.87 15.81
CA CYS A 934 18.16 10.14 15.23
C CYS A 934 17.62 11.07 16.32
N SER A 935 18.25 12.23 16.48
CA SER A 935 17.95 13.18 17.54
C SER A 935 16.92 14.24 17.14
N ARG A 936 16.60 14.36 15.84
CA ARG A 936 15.81 15.47 15.26
C ARG A 936 14.97 14.97 14.08
N GLY A 937 13.92 15.69 13.71
CA GLY A 937 13.13 15.38 12.51
C GLY A 937 12.04 14.31 12.73
N PRO A 938 11.31 13.93 11.66
CA PRO A 938 10.16 13.01 11.75
C PRO A 938 10.55 11.58 12.13
N ARG A 939 11.84 11.21 11.97
CA ARG A 939 12.41 9.92 12.35
C ARG A 939 13.09 9.93 13.72
N GLN A 940 12.81 10.94 14.55
CA GLN A 940 13.38 11.04 15.90
C GLN A 940 13.15 9.76 16.71
N GLY A 941 14.20 9.26 17.35
CA GLY A 941 14.17 8.00 18.12
C GLY A 941 14.43 6.74 17.31
N LEU A 942 14.47 6.81 15.97
CA LEU A 942 14.86 5.69 15.11
C LEU A 942 16.38 5.61 14.93
N LEU A 943 16.92 4.40 14.74
CA LEU A 943 18.34 4.19 14.45
C LEU A 943 18.60 4.43 12.95
N ILE A 944 19.49 5.36 12.61
CA ILE A 944 19.80 5.76 11.22
C ILE A 944 21.32 5.82 11.02
N ASN A 945 21.79 5.57 9.80
CA ASN A 945 23.20 5.75 9.41
C ASN A 945 23.56 7.24 9.31
N TYR A 946 24.53 7.69 10.11
CA TYR A 946 25.10 9.03 10.03
C TYR A 946 26.49 9.00 9.40
N PRO A 947 26.90 10.03 8.63
CA PRO A 947 28.28 10.18 8.19
C PRO A 947 29.21 10.32 9.41
N ILE A 948 30.33 9.60 9.41
CA ILE A 948 31.40 9.76 10.40
C ILE A 948 32.18 11.04 10.09
N SER A 949 32.55 11.21 8.81
CA SER A 949 33.28 12.37 8.29
C SER A 949 32.52 13.02 7.12
N THR A 950 32.30 14.34 7.22
CA THR A 950 31.60 15.15 6.21
C THR A 950 32.54 16.04 5.39
N GLY A 951 33.80 16.16 5.80
CA GLY A 951 34.77 17.05 5.20
C GLY A 951 36.16 16.45 5.14
N LEU A 952 36.91 16.92 4.15
CA LEU A 952 38.27 16.52 3.84
C LEU A 952 39.11 17.76 3.56
N ILE A 953 40.31 17.81 4.15
CA ILE A 953 41.38 18.72 3.78
C ILE A 953 42.57 17.90 3.30
N TYR A 954 43.15 18.32 2.17
CA TYR A 954 44.30 17.69 1.56
C TYR A 954 45.39 18.72 1.32
N ASN A 955 46.56 18.47 1.89
CA ASN A 955 47.76 19.25 1.62
C ASN A 955 48.56 18.55 0.52
N TRP A 956 48.60 19.17 -0.67
CA TRP A 956 49.26 18.56 -1.83
C TRP A 956 50.78 18.64 -1.77
N ARG A 957 51.36 19.48 -0.90
CA ARG A 957 52.82 19.57 -0.71
C ARG A 957 53.34 18.45 0.18
N THR A 958 52.62 18.13 1.25
CA THR A 958 52.98 17.08 2.21
C THR A 958 52.36 15.72 1.86
N GLY A 959 51.33 15.71 1.01
CA GLY A 959 50.54 14.51 0.69
C GLY A 959 49.62 14.05 1.84
N THR A 960 49.41 14.89 2.86
CA THR A 960 48.61 14.52 4.03
C THR A 960 47.12 14.81 3.82
N VAL A 961 46.28 13.83 4.16
CA VAL A 961 44.82 13.91 4.12
C VAL A 961 44.27 13.79 5.54
N THR A 962 43.41 14.72 5.96
CA THR A 962 42.78 14.72 7.30
C THR A 962 41.28 15.03 7.18
N SER A 963 40.50 14.45 8.08
CA SER A 963 39.09 14.78 8.16
C SER A 963 38.94 16.16 8.80
N CYS A 964 38.04 16.99 8.30
CA CYS A 964 37.88 18.35 8.80
C CYS A 964 36.43 18.76 9.03
N ASN A 965 36.26 19.81 9.84
CA ASN A 965 35.05 20.64 9.88
C ASN A 965 35.47 22.09 9.61
N VAL A 966 35.00 22.65 8.51
CA VAL A 966 35.36 23.98 8.02
C VAL A 966 34.26 24.97 8.41
N ARG A 967 34.57 25.95 9.25
CA ARG A 967 33.63 27.01 9.63
C ARG A 967 33.37 27.96 8.47
N TRP A 968 32.23 28.66 8.47
CA TRP A 968 31.89 29.66 7.44
C TRP A 968 32.93 30.77 7.25
N SER A 969 33.71 31.10 8.29
CA SER A 969 34.81 32.06 8.21
C SER A 969 36.00 31.60 7.38
N ALA A 970 36.08 30.30 7.03
CA ALA A 970 37.14 29.68 6.23
C ALA A 970 36.67 29.24 4.84
N ARG A 971 35.40 29.47 4.47
CA ARG A 971 34.78 29.00 3.21
C ARG A 971 34.76 30.06 2.10
N GLY A 972 35.37 31.22 2.33
CA GLY A 972 35.35 32.33 1.39
C GLY A 972 36.25 32.15 0.17
N PRO A 973 36.31 33.16 -0.70
CA PRO A 973 35.57 34.43 -0.63
C PRO A 973 34.11 34.27 -1.09
N VAL A 974 33.24 35.18 -0.64
CA VAL A 974 31.79 35.28 -0.97
C VAL A 974 31.02 33.93 -0.97
N PRO A 975 31.09 33.15 0.12
CA PRO A 975 30.60 31.77 0.16
C PRO A 975 29.09 31.65 -0.15
N VAL A 976 28.28 32.62 0.28
CA VAL A 976 26.82 32.59 0.06
C VAL A 976 26.49 32.80 -1.42
N LEU A 977 27.24 33.66 -2.11
CA LEU A 977 27.04 33.93 -3.54
C LEU A 977 27.42 32.71 -4.39
N ARG A 978 28.52 32.04 -4.04
CA ARG A 978 28.95 30.78 -4.70
C ARG A 978 27.93 29.67 -4.54
N LEU A 979 27.36 29.51 -3.34
CA LEU A 979 26.29 28.54 -3.08
C LEU A 979 24.97 28.91 -3.77
N ALA A 980 24.64 30.19 -3.88
CA ALA A 980 23.43 30.63 -4.59
C ALA A 980 23.43 30.19 -6.07
N ARG A 981 24.62 30.03 -6.68
CA ARG A 981 24.76 29.53 -8.05
C ARG A 981 24.15 28.13 -8.25
N LEU A 982 24.12 27.28 -7.22
CA LEU A 982 23.44 25.97 -7.31
C LEU A 982 21.95 26.07 -7.63
N ARG A 983 21.36 27.26 -7.44
CA ARG A 983 19.96 27.56 -7.77
C ARG A 983 19.81 28.32 -9.10
N ALA A 984 20.88 28.59 -9.83
CA ALA A 984 20.82 29.21 -11.14
C ALA A 984 20.27 28.22 -12.18
N THR A 985 19.49 28.73 -13.13
CA THR A 985 18.87 27.93 -14.21
C THR A 985 19.86 27.16 -15.08
N GLU A 986 21.12 27.58 -15.12
CA GLU A 986 22.20 26.99 -15.93
C GLU A 986 23.05 25.97 -15.14
N ALA A 987 22.84 25.82 -13.83
CA ALA A 987 23.78 25.12 -12.93
C ALA A 987 23.56 23.59 -12.80
N PHE A 988 22.64 23.01 -13.57
CA PHE A 988 22.15 21.65 -13.31
C PHE A 988 23.04 20.51 -13.85
N ASP A 989 23.88 20.76 -14.87
CA ASP A 989 24.50 19.66 -15.63
C ASP A 989 26.03 19.64 -15.71
N SER A 990 26.74 20.63 -15.13
CA SER A 990 28.21 20.68 -15.17
C SER A 990 28.83 21.15 -13.86
N VAL A 991 30.04 20.66 -13.56
CA VAL A 991 30.86 21.26 -12.48
C VAL A 991 31.40 22.61 -12.94
N VAL A 992 31.51 23.55 -12.00
CA VAL A 992 32.02 24.89 -12.33
C VAL A 992 33.46 25.04 -11.86
N PRO A 993 34.42 25.31 -12.77
CA PRO A 993 35.80 25.61 -12.38
C PRO A 993 35.84 26.97 -11.68
N VAL A 994 36.41 26.99 -10.47
CA VAL A 994 36.47 28.22 -9.65
C VAL A 994 37.88 28.75 -9.42
N PHE A 995 38.91 28.07 -9.94
CA PHE A 995 40.30 28.49 -9.75
C PHE A 995 41.05 28.51 -11.08
N ASP A 996 41.66 29.64 -11.41
CA ASP A 996 42.54 29.79 -12.56
C ASP A 996 44.00 29.59 -12.13
N SER A 997 44.53 28.42 -12.45
CA SER A 997 45.93 28.05 -12.18
C SER A 997 46.95 28.99 -12.80
N SER A 998 46.64 29.58 -13.96
CA SER A 998 47.60 30.44 -14.67
C SER A 998 47.76 31.81 -14.00
N LYS A 999 46.68 32.31 -13.40
CA LYS A 999 46.64 33.63 -12.75
C LYS A 999 46.82 33.56 -11.23
N CYS A 1000 46.80 32.35 -10.66
CA CYS A 1000 46.73 32.08 -9.23
C CYS A 1000 45.59 32.87 -8.57
N SER A 1001 44.39 32.80 -9.15
CA SER A 1001 43.23 33.54 -8.64
C SER A 1001 41.98 32.69 -8.66
N LEU A 1002 41.14 32.92 -7.65
CA LEU A 1002 39.80 32.36 -7.56
C LEU A 1002 38.86 33.21 -8.43
N VAL A 1003 38.18 32.54 -9.37
CA VAL A 1003 37.35 33.14 -10.41
C VAL A 1003 35.91 32.71 -10.21
N ILE A 1004 35.02 33.67 -10.04
CA ILE A 1004 33.58 33.42 -9.95
C ILE A 1004 32.96 33.97 -11.22
N ASN A 1005 32.56 33.06 -12.11
CA ASN A 1005 31.93 33.43 -13.37
C ASN A 1005 30.50 33.94 -13.15
N PRO A 1006 30.03 34.88 -14.00
CA PRO A 1006 28.65 35.33 -13.98
C PRO A 1006 27.67 34.18 -14.15
N PHE A 1007 26.54 34.25 -13.46
CA PHE A 1007 25.45 33.31 -13.61
C PHE A 1007 24.11 34.02 -13.64
N GLY A 1008 23.12 33.39 -14.29
CA GLY A 1008 21.81 33.96 -14.53
C GLY A 1008 20.90 34.06 -13.30
N THR A 1009 19.59 34.07 -13.55
CA THR A 1009 18.57 34.20 -12.51
C THR A 1009 18.54 32.96 -11.62
N CYS A 1010 18.55 33.18 -10.30
CA CYS A 1010 18.44 32.14 -9.29
C CYS A 1010 16.98 31.84 -8.96
N ALA A 1011 16.63 30.56 -8.88
CA ALA A 1011 15.32 30.13 -8.42
C ALA A 1011 15.12 30.53 -6.94
N PRO A 1012 14.01 31.21 -6.59
CA PRO A 1012 13.76 31.67 -5.24
C PRO A 1012 13.54 30.49 -4.28
N LEU A 1013 14.22 30.53 -3.14
CA LEU A 1013 13.81 29.79 -1.95
C LEU A 1013 12.64 30.53 -1.29
N CYS A 1014 11.77 29.80 -0.57
CA CYS A 1014 10.65 30.39 0.20
C CYS A 1014 11.08 31.64 1.00
N ASN A 1015 10.10 32.49 1.34
CA ASN A 1015 10.35 33.71 2.11
C ASN A 1015 11.29 33.44 3.31
N PRO A 1016 12.39 34.20 3.50
CA PRO A 1016 13.39 33.93 4.53
C PRO A 1016 12.81 33.86 5.94
N GLU A 1017 11.76 34.64 6.23
CA GLU A 1017 11.06 34.68 7.51
C GLU A 1017 10.21 33.41 7.78
N SER A 1018 9.86 32.66 6.74
CA SER A 1018 9.09 31.41 6.82
C SER A 1018 9.98 30.15 6.75
N LEU A 1019 11.29 30.31 6.63
CA LEU A 1019 12.23 29.21 6.40
C LEU A 1019 12.59 28.51 7.72
N THR A 1020 11.71 27.61 8.17
CA THR A 1020 11.97 26.72 9.32
C THR A 1020 12.97 25.62 8.95
N GLU A 1021 13.58 24.97 9.96
CA GLU A 1021 14.45 23.81 9.70
C GLU A 1021 13.72 22.67 9.00
N GLU A 1022 12.44 22.46 9.29
CA GLU A 1022 11.62 21.44 8.62
C GLU A 1022 11.48 21.69 7.12
N VAL A 1023 11.30 22.94 6.71
CA VAL A 1023 11.26 23.32 5.29
C VAL A 1023 12.63 23.09 4.64
N MET A 1024 13.72 23.43 5.32
CA MET A 1024 15.08 23.18 4.80
C MET A 1024 15.41 21.68 4.67
N ARG A 1025 14.87 20.84 5.58
CA ARG A 1025 14.96 19.38 5.47
C ARG A 1025 14.28 18.86 4.20
N SER A 1026 13.16 19.44 3.79
CA SER A 1026 12.47 19.01 2.55
C SER A 1026 13.27 19.26 1.26
N TYR A 1027 14.27 20.15 1.30
CA TYR A 1027 15.17 20.42 0.17
C TYR A 1027 16.44 19.57 0.17
N SER A 1028 16.70 18.82 1.24
CA SER A 1028 17.87 17.94 1.36
C SER A 1028 17.55 16.54 0.84
N THR A 1029 18.55 15.89 0.25
CA THR A 1029 18.54 14.47 -0.13
C THR A 1029 18.65 13.55 1.10
N THR A 1030 19.22 14.05 2.20
CA THR A 1030 19.53 13.33 3.44
C THR A 1030 19.06 14.14 4.67
N PRO A 1031 17.74 14.36 4.83
CA PRO A 1031 17.18 15.39 5.72
C PRO A 1031 17.58 15.28 7.19
N ASP A 1032 17.85 14.06 7.67
CA ASP A 1032 18.17 13.80 9.07
C ASP A 1032 19.68 13.74 9.34
N GLN A 1033 20.51 13.67 8.29
CA GLN A 1033 21.97 13.58 8.38
C GLN A 1033 22.68 14.92 8.14
N GLU A 1034 21.97 15.98 7.75
CA GLU A 1034 22.56 17.28 7.44
C GLU A 1034 23.23 17.96 8.66
N PRO A 1035 24.45 18.52 8.50
CA PRO A 1035 25.11 19.27 9.56
C PRO A 1035 24.45 20.64 9.80
N VAL A 1036 24.77 21.28 10.94
CA VAL A 1036 24.24 22.62 11.28
C VAL A 1036 24.63 23.67 10.24
N THR A 1037 25.84 23.55 9.70
CA THR A 1037 26.39 24.40 8.64
C THR A 1037 25.50 24.43 7.39
N TYR A 1038 24.92 23.29 6.98
CA TYR A 1038 23.98 23.22 5.86
C TYR A 1038 22.77 24.16 6.06
N PHE A 1039 22.16 24.13 7.25
CA PHE A 1039 20.98 24.96 7.56
C PHE A 1039 21.32 26.46 7.63
N GLU A 1040 22.51 26.81 8.13
CA GLU A 1040 23.01 28.19 8.14
C GLU A 1040 23.21 28.72 6.70
N GLY A 1041 23.80 27.89 5.83
CA GLY A 1041 24.00 28.20 4.42
C GLY A 1041 22.69 28.40 3.67
N CYS A 1042 21.72 27.50 3.86
CA CYS A 1042 20.39 27.61 3.26
C CYS A 1042 19.68 28.91 3.62
N ARG A 1043 19.72 29.32 4.91
CA ARG A 1043 19.13 30.59 5.36
C ARG A 1043 19.82 31.81 4.74
N ALA A 1044 21.15 31.78 4.64
CA ALA A 1044 21.91 32.87 4.05
C ALA A 1044 21.63 32.99 2.54
N VAL A 1045 21.61 31.87 1.81
CA VAL A 1045 21.29 31.83 0.37
C VAL A 1045 19.86 32.30 0.10
N ALA A 1046 18.88 31.85 0.89
CA ALA A 1046 17.50 32.31 0.77
C ALA A 1046 17.40 33.83 0.99
N SER A 1047 18.14 34.37 1.97
CA SER A 1047 18.18 35.81 2.25
C SER A 1047 18.82 36.62 1.11
N LEU A 1048 19.86 36.07 0.47
CA LEU A 1048 20.51 36.69 -0.69
C LEU A 1048 19.58 36.70 -1.90
N ILE A 1049 18.99 35.56 -2.25
CA ILE A 1049 18.12 35.42 -3.44
C ILE A 1049 16.82 36.23 -3.28
N ALA A 1050 16.24 36.28 -2.08
CA ALA A 1050 15.03 37.07 -1.82
C ALA A 1050 15.24 38.58 -2.05
N ARG A 1051 16.47 39.09 -1.87
CA ARG A 1051 16.79 40.51 -2.10
C ARG A 1051 17.36 40.75 -3.50
N TYR A 1052 18.15 39.80 -4.02
CA TYR A 1052 18.83 39.89 -5.31
C TYR A 1052 18.64 38.58 -6.09
N PRO A 1053 17.50 38.40 -6.78
CA PRO A 1053 17.19 37.15 -7.50
C PRO A 1053 17.98 36.98 -8.80
N HIS A 1054 18.42 38.09 -9.41
CA HIS A 1054 19.23 38.05 -10.62
C HIS A 1054 20.72 38.03 -10.25
N GLY A 1055 21.40 36.90 -10.52
CA GLY A 1055 22.84 36.74 -10.25
C GLY A 1055 23.69 37.80 -10.94
N SER A 1056 23.28 38.25 -12.13
CA SER A 1056 23.93 39.33 -12.91
C SER A 1056 24.12 40.64 -12.15
N PHE A 1057 23.33 40.91 -11.10
CA PHE A 1057 23.53 42.09 -10.24
C PHE A 1057 24.95 42.15 -9.66
N TRP A 1058 25.52 41.00 -9.31
CA TRP A 1058 26.86 40.91 -8.72
C TRP A 1058 27.98 41.00 -9.74
N PHE A 1059 27.66 40.97 -11.04
CA PHE A 1059 28.63 40.91 -12.14
C PHE A 1059 28.37 42.08 -13.12
N PRO A 1060 28.89 43.28 -12.82
CA PRO A 1060 28.75 44.43 -13.71
C PRO A 1060 29.33 44.11 -15.09
N GLU A 1061 28.59 44.45 -16.15
CA GLU A 1061 29.00 44.20 -17.55
C GLU A 1061 29.27 42.71 -17.89
N GLY A 1062 28.83 41.77 -17.04
CA GLY A 1062 29.11 40.33 -17.22
C GLY A 1062 30.59 39.96 -16.97
N ARG A 1063 31.33 40.77 -16.20
CA ARG A 1063 32.71 40.45 -15.82
C ARG A 1063 32.75 39.48 -14.62
N PRO A 1064 33.67 38.51 -14.58
CA PRO A 1064 33.81 37.59 -13.44
C PRO A 1064 34.41 38.30 -12.21
N LEU A 1065 34.08 37.81 -11.02
CA LEU A 1065 34.73 38.27 -9.78
C LEU A 1065 36.04 37.51 -9.59
N MET A 1066 37.09 38.23 -9.21
CA MET A 1066 38.47 37.76 -9.18
C MET A 1066 39.08 38.02 -7.82
N PHE A 1067 39.65 36.98 -7.21
CA PHE A 1067 40.30 37.06 -5.92
C PHE A 1067 41.69 36.45 -5.96
N SER A 1068 42.71 37.17 -5.53
CA SER A 1068 44.09 36.67 -5.44
C SER A 1068 44.48 36.38 -3.99
N PRO A 1069 45.31 35.38 -3.71
CA PRO A 1069 45.82 35.14 -2.36
C PRO A 1069 46.74 36.29 -1.91
N ASN A 1070 46.73 36.59 -0.61
CA ASN A 1070 47.62 37.58 -0.01
C ASN A 1070 49.03 37.00 0.19
N ASP A 1071 50.06 37.76 -0.19
CA ASP A 1071 51.47 37.36 -0.15
C ASP A 1071 52.18 37.68 1.19
N LEU A 1072 51.54 38.41 2.12
CA LEU A 1072 52.18 38.90 3.35
C LEU A 1072 52.06 37.92 4.53
N GLU A 1073 53.20 37.40 5.03
CA GLU A 1073 53.34 36.60 6.26
C GLU A 1073 52.98 37.36 7.56
N ASN A 1074 52.43 38.57 7.50
CA ASN A 1074 52.09 39.43 8.64
C ASN A 1074 50.70 40.05 8.49
N THR A 1075 49.64 39.24 8.51
CA THR A 1075 48.30 39.77 8.74
C THR A 1075 48.02 39.78 10.24
N GLY A 1076 47.72 40.96 10.79
CA GLY A 1076 46.99 41.04 12.06
C GLY A 1076 45.67 40.26 11.99
N PRO A 1077 44.99 40.00 13.12
CA PRO A 1077 43.83 39.10 13.22
C PRO A 1077 42.57 39.52 12.42
N CYS A 1078 42.65 40.47 11.48
CA CYS A 1078 41.52 41.09 10.78
C CYS A 1078 41.66 41.25 9.25
N GLU A 1079 42.74 40.80 8.60
CA GLU A 1079 42.86 40.89 7.13
C GLU A 1079 42.52 39.54 6.45
N SER A 1080 41.68 39.57 5.42
CA SER A 1080 41.22 38.38 4.67
C SER A 1080 42.32 37.83 3.75
N TYR A 1081 42.43 36.51 3.65
CA TYR A 1081 43.44 35.84 2.81
C TYR A 1081 43.18 36.08 1.30
N TRP A 1082 41.91 36.12 0.89
CA TRP A 1082 41.51 36.39 -0.48
C TRP A 1082 41.33 37.90 -0.70
N ILE A 1083 42.18 38.50 -1.54
CA ILE A 1083 42.14 39.93 -1.89
C ILE A 1083 41.32 40.11 -3.18
N PRO A 1084 40.29 40.97 -3.20
CA PRO A 1084 39.54 41.27 -4.42
C PRO A 1084 40.41 42.04 -5.43
N ALA A 1085 40.42 41.61 -6.69
CA ALA A 1085 41.27 42.20 -7.72
C ALA A 1085 40.68 43.48 -8.37
N ASP A 1086 39.37 43.71 -8.22
CA ASP A 1086 38.67 44.84 -8.82
C ASP A 1086 37.53 45.38 -7.91
N ALA A 1087 36.95 46.50 -8.32
CA ALA A 1087 35.89 47.18 -7.56
C ALA A 1087 34.63 46.30 -7.39
N SER A 1088 34.29 45.48 -8.40
CA SER A 1088 33.14 44.59 -8.33
C SER A 1088 33.36 43.45 -7.33
N SER A 1089 34.56 42.85 -7.32
CA SER A 1089 34.96 41.85 -6.31
C SER A 1089 35.01 42.46 -4.92
N THR A 1090 35.44 43.71 -4.78
CA THR A 1090 35.50 44.42 -3.49
C THR A 1090 34.10 44.68 -2.93
N PHE A 1091 33.17 45.11 -3.80
CA PHE A 1091 31.77 45.28 -3.45
C PHE A 1091 31.14 43.95 -3.01
N ALA A 1092 31.31 42.88 -3.79
CA ALA A 1092 30.78 41.56 -3.45
C ALA A 1092 31.39 41.02 -2.14
N HIS A 1093 32.69 41.21 -1.90
CA HIS A 1093 33.41 40.73 -0.71
C HIS A 1093 32.97 41.41 0.58
N THR A 1094 32.70 42.72 0.53
CA THR A 1094 32.31 43.51 1.70
C THR A 1094 30.81 43.47 2.00
N HIS A 1095 30.00 42.98 1.06
CA HIS A 1095 28.54 42.98 1.20
C HIS A 1095 28.05 41.98 2.26
N SER A 1096 27.22 42.46 3.19
CA SER A 1096 26.76 41.65 4.34
C SER A 1096 25.97 40.37 4.03
N LEU A 1097 25.38 40.25 2.83
CA LEU A 1097 24.62 39.07 2.39
C LEU A 1097 25.46 37.99 1.70
N THR A 1098 26.68 38.31 1.26
CA THR A 1098 27.54 37.34 0.56
C THR A 1098 28.33 36.46 1.55
N THR A 1099 28.20 36.73 2.86
CA THR A 1099 28.83 36.03 3.99
C THR A 1099 27.78 35.55 4.99
N VAL A 1100 28.09 34.47 5.74
CA VAL A 1100 27.20 33.95 6.79
C VAL A 1100 27.55 34.62 8.12
N ARG A 1101 26.61 35.38 8.69
CA ARG A 1101 26.78 35.97 10.03
C ARG A 1101 26.45 34.94 11.10
N THR A 1102 27.47 34.37 11.75
CA THR A 1102 27.26 33.61 12.98
C THR A 1102 26.76 34.58 14.05
N LYS A 1103 25.55 34.37 14.60
CA LYS A 1103 25.11 35.06 15.81
C LYS A 1103 26.06 34.66 16.95
N SER A 1104 27.11 35.44 17.18
CA SER A 1104 27.85 35.37 18.45
C SER A 1104 26.87 35.77 19.55
N GLY A 1105 26.83 34.96 20.61
CA GLY A 1105 25.80 35.00 21.64
C GLY A 1105 25.52 36.39 22.18
N ARG A 1106 24.28 36.87 21.98
CA ARG A 1106 23.53 37.79 22.83
C ARG A 1106 22.10 37.88 22.29
N GLN A 1107 21.24 36.99 22.79
CA GLN A 1107 19.88 37.24 23.26
C GLN A 1107 19.27 35.95 23.77
#